data_AF-A0A0D2N9H2-F1
#
_entry.id   AF-A0A0D2N9H2-F1
#
_cell.length_a   1.000
_cell.length_b   1.000
_cell.length_c   1.000
_cell.angle_alpha   90.00
_cell.angle_beta   90.00
_cell.angle_gamma   90.00
#
_symmetry.space_group_name_H-M   'P 1'
#
loop_
_entity.id
_entity.type
_entity.pdbx_description
1 polymer ?
#
loop_
_entity_poly.entity_id
_entity_poly.type
_entity_poly.pdbx_seq_one_letter_code
_entity_poly.pdbx_strand_id
1 'polypeptide(L)'
;MLECFAIAAPSSLFNRVALALHRVMSPISASVTAAAGTALAAAGVTYAYISSLGPTSSTSDDNPWREVDSPRQSARPKMQQRVGTPFTEDRRAELKRIADETLQALRTGSYPYKGVDHSLTKHIKEAQEKTMYFPPDCAIGTWSSGKDRGRRSGSPAYVSVLQISTLDAARLLDNVYRNADQREQTGVLNFASATVPGGGFKNGADAQEESIARSSTLYPALMSSEASKFYKLHDRMQHKQHEHSFYSHAIIYSPGVVVFRDDDGLWTYPFPIDVLSCAAVNAGEVRKTGQGPVISGLEVEIEKEMNERMGRILYVFEQQGVRNLVLGTFGTGVFRNNVPLVARLWAHLLIVPGSRFEYSFDRVIFAITGEETFAVFQGAFDAWSQNRPTGVPRKGSTARWKKNWNRLAFSPSMPVNGNTYLDPSLALEHLKAYDHRDGLAVTDLMDSRIHGGLTYNDFLLLPGKIDFPASDVITESRITRNVVLKTPFMSSPMDTVTESNMAIAMALLGGIGVIHHNQSAESQAAMVAAVKRHENGFISDPVVLSPNQLVEDVLEIKAKLGFCGIPITDTGFVGGKLVGIVTARDIQFRDPSTALSQVMTTDLVTAQQGITLSEANDILRDSKKGKLPIVNAAGQLISLLARSDLLKNQSYPLASKNPKSKQLYAAAAVGTRPSDRERLALLVEAGLDIVVLDSSQGNSVYQIDMIQWIKATYPRLEVIAGNVVTREQAASLIVAGADGLRVGMGSGSICITQEIMAVGRPQATAVYAVAEFANKFGVPVVADGGIGNVGHIVKALALGAGAVMMGGLLAGTEEAPGEYFYHEGKRVKAYRGMGSLEAMEQGQAAKTAGKPGKYPAPKKTTTVENAATSRYFSESSAVKVAQGVSGDVQDKGSVKAFLPYLHVGVQHSLQDIGLRSISELRKGVGEGTVRFELRTASAQVEGGVHGLNSLYTLAVLAPLPNSIPVSIHTAVFSWESWGLQRTNVSKLLAYALVI
;
A
#
# COMPACT_ATOMS: atom_id res chain seq x y z
N MET A 1 -21.42 -21.01 6.08
CA MET A 1 -22.89 -20.95 5.92
C MET A 1 -23.58 -22.33 5.86
N LEU A 2 -22.88 -23.46 6.11
CA LEU A 2 -23.49 -24.81 6.16
C LEU A 2 -23.70 -25.37 7.59
N GLU A 3 -23.31 -24.65 8.64
CA GLU A 3 -23.61 -25.03 10.04
C GLU A 3 -24.88 -24.37 10.61
N CYS A 4 -25.51 -23.45 9.89
CA CYS A 4 -26.72 -22.75 10.37
C CYS A 4 -28.06 -23.39 9.94
N PHE A 5 -28.04 -24.52 9.22
CA PHE A 5 -29.26 -25.17 8.67
C PHE A 5 -29.71 -26.43 9.44
N ALA A 6 -29.25 -26.62 10.68
CA ALA A 6 -29.57 -27.80 11.50
C ALA A 6 -30.77 -27.62 12.44
N ILE A 7 -31.57 -26.57 12.31
CA ILE A 7 -32.74 -26.35 13.17
C ILE A 7 -33.96 -26.10 12.27
N ALA A 8 -34.90 -27.07 12.33
CA ALA A 8 -36.24 -27.07 11.74
C ALA A 8 -36.40 -27.40 10.24
N ALA A 9 -36.36 -28.70 9.89
CA ALA A 9 -37.14 -29.26 8.77
C ALA A 9 -37.33 -30.80 8.91
N PRO A 10 -38.43 -31.39 8.41
CA PRO A 10 -38.71 -32.83 8.55
C PRO A 10 -37.76 -33.69 7.71
N SER A 11 -37.38 -34.85 8.26
CA SER A 11 -36.44 -35.86 7.72
C SER A 11 -36.76 -36.38 6.30
N SER A 12 -37.94 -36.13 5.76
CA SER A 12 -38.34 -36.52 4.41
C SER A 12 -37.78 -35.61 3.30
N LEU A 13 -37.44 -34.35 3.61
CA LEU A 13 -36.88 -33.40 2.64
C LEU A 13 -35.38 -33.63 2.40
N PHE A 14 -34.65 -33.99 3.47
CA PHE A 14 -33.21 -34.29 3.40
C PHE A 14 -32.91 -35.50 2.50
N ASN A 15 -33.71 -36.56 2.61
CA ASN A 15 -33.58 -37.75 1.77
C ASN A 15 -33.93 -37.50 0.29
N ARG A 16 -34.81 -36.53 0.00
CA ARG A 16 -35.14 -36.15 -1.39
C ARG A 16 -34.05 -35.29 -2.03
N VAL A 17 -33.42 -34.40 -1.26
CA VAL A 17 -32.29 -33.58 -1.73
C VAL A 17 -31.03 -34.45 -1.93
N ALA A 18 -30.78 -35.41 -1.04
CA ALA A 18 -29.69 -36.38 -1.20
C ALA A 18 -29.88 -37.28 -2.43
N LEU A 19 -31.12 -37.77 -2.70
CA LEU A 19 -31.41 -38.54 -3.91
C LEU A 19 -31.29 -37.71 -5.21
N ALA A 20 -31.63 -36.42 -5.16
CA ALA A 20 -31.49 -35.52 -6.30
C ALA A 20 -30.01 -35.21 -6.60
N LEU A 21 -29.20 -34.96 -5.57
CA LEU A 21 -27.75 -34.78 -5.72
C LEU A 21 -27.06 -36.05 -6.24
N HIS A 22 -27.47 -37.24 -5.76
CA HIS A 22 -26.91 -38.50 -6.24
C HIS A 22 -27.27 -38.79 -7.71
N ARG A 23 -28.46 -38.36 -8.19
CA ARG A 23 -28.85 -38.48 -9.60
C ARG A 23 -28.16 -37.47 -10.52
N VAL A 24 -27.77 -36.30 -10.00
CA VAL A 24 -27.06 -35.26 -10.76
C VAL A 24 -25.54 -35.53 -10.82
N MET A 25 -24.95 -36.13 -9.79
CA MET A 25 -23.50 -36.39 -9.76
C MET A 25 -23.10 -37.74 -10.39
N SER A 26 -24.04 -38.68 -10.54
CA SER A 26 -23.78 -40.00 -11.14
C SER A 26 -23.27 -39.99 -12.60
N PRO A 27 -23.63 -39.05 -13.50
CA PRO A 27 -23.10 -39.04 -14.86
C PRO A 27 -21.74 -38.32 -15.01
N ILE A 28 -21.34 -37.48 -14.04
CA ILE A 28 -20.12 -36.65 -14.16
C ILE A 28 -18.85 -37.47 -13.83
N SER A 29 -18.99 -38.59 -13.11
CA SER A 29 -17.90 -39.53 -12.84
C SER A 29 -17.50 -40.40 -14.05
N ALA A 30 -18.33 -40.49 -15.09
CA ALA A 30 -18.07 -41.37 -16.24
C ALA A 30 -17.44 -40.66 -17.46
N SER A 31 -17.45 -39.32 -17.49
CA SER A 31 -16.93 -38.54 -18.63
C SER A 31 -15.56 -37.89 -18.37
N VAL A 32 -15.02 -37.96 -17.14
CA VAL A 32 -13.67 -37.46 -16.81
C VAL A 32 -12.59 -38.52 -17.03
N THR A 33 -12.96 -39.81 -17.09
CA THR A 33 -12.01 -40.92 -17.28
C THR A 33 -11.73 -41.27 -18.76
N ALA A 34 -12.41 -40.62 -19.72
CA ALA A 34 -12.26 -40.88 -21.16
C ALA A 34 -11.53 -39.77 -21.94
N ALA A 35 -11.32 -38.58 -21.36
CA ALA A 35 -10.65 -37.45 -22.02
C ALA A 35 -9.18 -37.27 -21.64
N ALA A 36 -8.66 -38.05 -20.69
CA ALA A 36 -7.24 -38.06 -20.30
C ALA A 36 -6.41 -39.13 -21.05
N GLY A 37 -7.04 -39.96 -21.89
CA GLY A 37 -6.40 -41.11 -22.56
C GLY A 37 -5.97 -40.90 -24.02
N THR A 38 -6.19 -39.72 -24.61
CA THR A 38 -6.01 -39.49 -26.06
C THR A 38 -5.25 -38.20 -26.41
N ALA A 39 -4.32 -37.78 -25.56
CA ALA A 39 -3.34 -36.72 -25.87
C ALA A 39 -1.90 -37.08 -25.47
N LEU A 40 -1.60 -38.38 -25.35
CA LEU A 40 -0.26 -38.94 -25.16
C LEU A 40 0.00 -40.01 -26.25
N ALA A 41 0.00 -39.59 -27.51
CA ALA A 41 0.36 -40.48 -28.64
C ALA A 41 0.87 -39.74 -29.91
N ALA A 42 1.25 -38.46 -29.81
CA ALA A 42 1.73 -37.72 -30.99
C ALA A 42 2.81 -36.69 -30.61
N ALA A 43 4.04 -37.16 -30.42
CA ALA A 43 5.30 -36.47 -30.75
C ALA A 43 6.50 -37.27 -30.21
N GLY A 44 6.78 -38.42 -30.82
CA GLY A 44 8.10 -39.04 -30.73
C GLY A 44 8.91 -38.66 -31.96
N VAL A 45 10.03 -37.95 -31.77
CA VAL A 45 11.10 -37.85 -32.79
C VAL A 45 12.46 -37.95 -32.12
N THR A 46 13.26 -38.82 -32.71
CA THR A 46 14.56 -39.38 -32.33
C THR A 46 15.74 -38.45 -32.63
N TYR A 47 16.82 -38.60 -31.85
CA TYR A 47 18.15 -38.02 -32.09
C TYR A 47 18.93 -38.82 -33.16
N ALA A 48 19.69 -38.13 -34.03
CA ALA A 48 20.85 -38.70 -34.73
C ALA A 48 21.90 -37.63 -35.12
N TYR A 49 23.16 -37.99 -34.90
CA TYR A 49 24.42 -37.28 -35.15
C TYR A 49 24.88 -37.45 -36.62
N ILE A 50 25.67 -36.51 -37.18
CA ILE A 50 26.97 -36.72 -37.88
C ILE A 50 27.48 -35.42 -38.52
N SER A 51 28.81 -35.30 -38.42
CA SER A 51 29.82 -34.32 -38.87
C SER A 51 29.84 -33.91 -40.35
N SER A 52 30.45 -32.75 -40.67
CA SER A 52 31.82 -32.69 -41.30
C SER A 52 32.20 -31.32 -41.92
N LEU A 53 33.45 -30.88 -41.65
CA LEU A 53 34.37 -30.06 -42.49
C LEU A 53 33.95 -28.60 -42.79
N GLY A 54 34.78 -27.56 -42.75
CA GLY A 54 36.23 -27.35 -42.89
C GLY A 54 36.45 -25.89 -43.37
N PRO A 55 37.69 -25.36 -43.43
CA PRO A 55 38.06 -24.05 -42.86
C PRO A 55 38.37 -22.95 -43.91
N THR A 56 38.53 -21.69 -43.48
CA THR A 56 39.68 -20.82 -43.85
C THR A 56 39.73 -19.49 -43.09
N SER A 57 40.97 -19.09 -42.81
CA SER A 57 41.49 -17.88 -42.16
C SER A 57 41.97 -16.83 -43.18
N SER A 58 41.94 -15.54 -42.84
CA SER A 58 42.95 -14.47 -43.11
C SER A 58 42.29 -13.08 -42.93
N THR A 59 42.60 -12.32 -41.88
CA THR A 59 43.62 -11.24 -41.76
C THR A 59 43.44 -10.06 -42.71
N SER A 60 43.02 -8.89 -42.21
CA SER A 60 43.85 -7.68 -42.00
C SER A 60 42.99 -6.41 -41.80
N ASP A 61 43.29 -5.73 -40.69
CA ASP A 61 43.49 -4.29 -40.50
C ASP A 61 42.39 -3.21 -40.68
N ASP A 62 42.42 -2.34 -39.66
CA ASP A 62 42.14 -0.90 -39.62
C ASP A 62 40.71 -0.34 -39.38
N ASN A 63 40.53 0.05 -38.11
CA ASN A 63 39.62 1.06 -37.53
C ASN A 63 39.84 2.44 -38.22
N PRO A 64 38.92 3.46 -38.29
CA PRO A 64 37.90 3.75 -37.27
C PRO A 64 36.56 4.44 -37.70
N TRP A 65 35.51 4.26 -36.88
CA TRP A 65 34.25 5.04 -36.78
C TRP A 65 33.37 5.29 -38.04
N ARG A 66 32.30 4.50 -38.21
CA ARG A 66 30.93 4.99 -38.48
C ARG A 66 29.87 3.92 -38.20
N GLU A 67 28.67 4.42 -37.84
CA GLU A 67 27.39 3.76 -37.53
C GLU A 67 27.08 2.53 -38.41
N VAL A 68 26.38 1.50 -37.92
CA VAL A 68 24.91 1.36 -38.07
C VAL A 68 24.46 0.00 -37.46
N ASP A 69 23.21 -0.03 -36.98
CA ASP A 69 22.30 -1.19 -36.75
C ASP A 69 22.49 -2.16 -35.57
N SER A 70 21.53 -2.08 -34.66
CA SER A 70 21.20 -3.06 -33.62
C SER A 70 20.31 -4.20 -34.16
N PRO A 71 20.72 -5.48 -34.08
CA PRO A 71 19.80 -6.60 -34.24
C PRO A 71 19.46 -7.26 -32.90
N ARG A 72 18.15 -7.29 -32.61
CA ARG A 72 17.38 -8.35 -31.91
C ARG A 72 18.13 -9.14 -30.82
N GLN A 73 17.96 -8.74 -29.56
CA GLN A 73 18.21 -9.62 -28.41
C GLN A 73 16.98 -10.42 -28.02
N SER A 74 17.27 -11.71 -27.85
CA SER A 74 16.48 -12.86 -27.46
C SER A 74 15.58 -12.67 -26.23
N ALA A 75 14.45 -13.39 -26.29
CA ALA A 75 13.44 -13.49 -25.26
C ALA A 75 14.00 -13.92 -23.88
N ARG A 76 13.60 -13.19 -22.82
CA ARG A 76 13.80 -13.59 -21.43
C ARG A 76 12.75 -14.64 -21.03
N PRO A 77 13.12 -15.77 -20.41
CA PRO A 77 12.14 -16.73 -19.89
C PRO A 77 11.48 -16.19 -18.61
N LYS A 78 10.19 -16.47 -18.48
CA LYS A 78 9.28 -16.04 -17.41
C LYS A 78 9.63 -16.70 -16.08
N MET A 79 9.67 -15.89 -15.01
CA MET A 79 9.92 -16.33 -13.63
C MET A 79 8.66 -16.99 -13.06
N GLN A 80 8.65 -18.31 -12.96
CA GLN A 80 7.67 -19.10 -12.21
C GLN A 80 8.26 -19.40 -10.83
N GLN A 81 7.67 -18.88 -9.75
CA GLN A 81 7.99 -19.34 -8.40
C GLN A 81 7.12 -20.57 -8.09
N ARG A 82 7.77 -21.73 -7.91
CA ARG A 82 7.14 -22.99 -7.49
C ARG A 82 7.29 -23.16 -5.98
N VAL A 83 6.17 -23.48 -5.33
CA VAL A 83 6.07 -23.95 -3.94
C VAL A 83 6.36 -25.46 -3.90
N GLY A 84 7.14 -25.87 -2.88
CA GLY A 84 7.32 -27.23 -2.35
C GLY A 84 7.02 -28.42 -3.27
N THR A 85 8.04 -28.93 -3.96
CA THR A 85 8.04 -30.26 -4.58
C THR A 85 9.15 -31.13 -3.98
N PRO A 86 9.03 -32.48 -4.01
CA PRO A 86 10.05 -33.39 -3.50
C PRO A 86 11.40 -33.11 -4.17
N PHE A 87 12.51 -33.43 -3.51
CA PHE A 87 13.88 -33.27 -4.04
C PHE A 87 13.96 -33.83 -5.48
N THR A 88 13.80 -32.98 -6.49
CA THR A 88 13.90 -33.37 -7.90
C THR A 88 15.36 -33.32 -8.30
N GLU A 89 15.80 -34.28 -9.13
CA GLU A 89 17.16 -34.29 -9.69
C GLU A 89 17.51 -32.94 -10.35
N ASP A 90 16.51 -32.23 -10.86
CA ASP A 90 16.61 -30.89 -11.45
C ASP A 90 17.17 -29.83 -10.50
N ARG A 91 16.72 -29.76 -9.23
CA ARG A 91 17.23 -28.76 -8.26
C ARG A 91 18.68 -29.06 -7.88
N ARG A 92 19.02 -30.34 -7.73
CA ARG A 92 20.39 -30.76 -7.42
C ARG A 92 21.35 -30.43 -8.58
N ALA A 93 20.91 -30.65 -9.82
CA ALA A 93 21.66 -30.28 -11.01
C ALA A 93 21.87 -28.76 -11.10
N GLU A 94 20.84 -27.98 -10.77
CA GLU A 94 20.92 -26.52 -10.76
C GLU A 94 21.90 -25.98 -9.70
N LEU A 95 21.83 -26.50 -8.47
CA LEU A 95 22.78 -26.13 -7.41
C LEU A 95 24.22 -26.49 -7.76
N LYS A 96 24.43 -27.58 -8.50
CA LYS A 96 25.74 -27.95 -9.02
C LYS A 96 26.24 -26.94 -10.05
N ARG A 97 25.39 -26.51 -10.98
CA ARG A 97 25.72 -25.47 -11.97
C ARG A 97 26.13 -24.16 -11.28
N ILE A 98 25.37 -23.71 -10.28
CA ILE A 98 25.68 -22.50 -9.49
C ILE A 98 27.03 -22.65 -8.76
N ALA A 99 27.32 -23.83 -8.21
CA ALA A 99 28.60 -24.11 -7.57
C ALA A 99 29.78 -24.02 -8.57
N ASP A 100 29.63 -24.56 -9.77
CA ASP A 100 30.67 -24.52 -10.81
C ASP A 100 30.96 -23.09 -11.28
N GLU A 101 29.93 -22.27 -11.49
CA GLU A 101 30.07 -20.86 -11.85
C GLU A 101 30.71 -20.03 -10.73
N THR A 102 30.34 -20.32 -9.47
CA THR A 102 30.94 -19.68 -8.30
C THR A 102 32.43 -20.02 -8.21
N LEU A 103 32.80 -21.28 -8.40
CA LEU A 103 34.20 -21.70 -8.45
C LEU A 103 34.95 -21.05 -9.62
N GLN A 104 34.28 -20.80 -10.75
CA GLN A 104 34.86 -20.04 -11.85
C GLN A 104 35.14 -18.59 -11.45
N ALA A 105 34.17 -17.88 -10.85
CA ALA A 105 34.36 -16.52 -10.36
C ALA A 105 35.47 -16.40 -9.31
N LEU A 106 35.60 -17.40 -8.42
CA LEU A 106 36.68 -17.47 -7.43
C LEU A 106 38.05 -17.70 -8.10
N ARG A 107 38.11 -18.46 -9.21
CA ARG A 107 39.36 -18.68 -9.97
C ARG A 107 39.75 -17.46 -10.80
N THR A 108 38.79 -16.78 -11.43
CA THR A 108 39.03 -15.54 -12.19
C THR A 108 39.35 -14.36 -11.27
N GLY A 109 38.87 -14.39 -10.02
CA GLY A 109 39.04 -13.32 -9.06
C GLY A 109 38.10 -12.14 -9.33
N SER A 110 37.04 -12.33 -10.10
CA SER A 110 36.00 -11.33 -10.35
C SER A 110 34.69 -11.95 -10.86
N TYR A 111 33.60 -11.20 -10.75
CA TYR A 111 32.30 -11.55 -11.33
C TYR A 111 31.54 -10.30 -11.82
N PRO A 112 30.70 -10.43 -12.87
CA PRO A 112 29.91 -9.31 -13.38
C PRO A 112 28.60 -9.14 -12.60
N TYR A 113 28.26 -7.90 -12.25
CA TYR A 113 26.95 -7.54 -11.70
C TYR A 113 26.53 -6.14 -12.19
N LYS A 114 25.33 -6.04 -12.78
CA LYS A 114 24.76 -4.78 -13.31
C LYS A 114 25.72 -3.97 -14.20
N GLY A 115 26.51 -4.64 -15.03
CA GLY A 115 27.46 -4.01 -15.96
C GLY A 115 28.79 -3.57 -15.33
N VAL A 116 29.05 -3.94 -14.07
CA VAL A 116 30.31 -3.68 -13.36
C VAL A 116 30.95 -5.02 -12.96
N ASP A 117 32.25 -5.18 -13.25
CA ASP A 117 33.03 -6.31 -12.76
C ASP A 117 33.53 -6.04 -11.35
N HIS A 118 33.06 -6.84 -10.39
CA HIS A 118 33.48 -6.77 -9.00
C HIS A 118 34.68 -7.69 -8.77
N SER A 119 35.80 -7.14 -8.29
CA SER A 119 37.00 -7.93 -7.97
C SER A 119 36.87 -8.63 -6.62
N LEU A 120 37.21 -9.92 -6.59
CA LEU A 120 37.30 -10.78 -5.41
C LEU A 120 38.74 -11.09 -5.01
N THR A 121 39.74 -10.85 -5.87
CA THR A 121 41.14 -11.28 -5.67
C THR A 121 41.73 -10.86 -4.32
N LYS A 122 41.56 -9.60 -3.94
CA LYS A 122 42.05 -9.07 -2.66
C LYS A 122 41.33 -9.75 -1.48
N HIS A 123 40.01 -9.90 -1.58
CA HIS A 123 39.18 -10.48 -0.53
C HIS A 123 39.45 -11.97 -0.32
N ILE A 124 39.67 -12.73 -1.39
CA ILE A 124 40.04 -14.15 -1.31
C ILE A 124 41.37 -14.31 -0.57
N LYS A 125 42.39 -13.51 -0.94
CA LYS A 125 43.70 -13.55 -0.30
C LYS A 125 43.61 -13.17 1.19
N GLU A 126 42.92 -12.07 1.51
CA GLU A 126 42.72 -11.62 2.89
C GLU A 126 41.98 -12.66 3.74
N ALA A 127 40.90 -13.26 3.23
CA ALA A 127 40.16 -14.29 3.95
C ALA A 127 41.01 -15.54 4.20
N GLN A 128 41.86 -15.94 3.26
CA GLN A 128 42.78 -17.08 3.42
C GLN A 128 43.89 -16.81 4.43
N GLU A 129 44.53 -15.64 4.37
CA GLU A 129 45.65 -15.26 5.24
C GLU A 129 45.21 -15.02 6.69
N LYS A 130 44.00 -14.49 6.89
CA LYS A 130 43.46 -14.17 8.21
C LYS A 130 42.63 -15.30 8.83
N THR A 131 42.41 -16.40 8.12
CA THR A 131 41.69 -17.55 8.67
C THR A 131 42.48 -18.16 9.82
N MET A 132 41.81 -18.36 10.95
CA MET A 132 42.39 -18.90 12.18
C MET A 132 41.81 -20.26 12.51
N TYR A 133 42.68 -21.15 13.00
CA TYR A 133 42.30 -22.45 13.53
C TYR A 133 42.47 -22.48 15.05
N PHE A 134 41.40 -22.85 15.75
CA PHE A 134 41.40 -23.04 17.19
C PHE A 134 41.34 -24.54 17.51
N PRO A 135 42.40 -25.13 18.10
CA PRO A 135 42.39 -26.55 18.47
C PRO A 135 41.50 -26.82 19.69
N PRO A 136 41.08 -28.08 19.93
CA PRO A 136 40.14 -28.43 21.01
C PRO A 136 40.61 -28.01 22.40
N ASP A 137 41.91 -28.07 22.69
CA ASP A 137 42.46 -27.80 24.03
C ASP A 137 43.03 -26.38 24.18
N CYS A 138 42.58 -25.42 23.37
CA CYS A 138 43.06 -24.03 23.46
C CYS A 138 42.29 -23.17 24.47
N ALA A 139 42.78 -21.94 24.66
CA ALA A 139 42.27 -20.98 25.64
C ALA A 139 40.77 -20.64 25.50
N ILE A 140 40.12 -20.95 24.36
CA ILE A 140 38.67 -20.77 24.20
C ILE A 140 37.85 -21.69 25.13
N GLY A 141 38.43 -22.79 25.64
CA GLY A 141 37.80 -23.63 26.65
C GLY A 141 37.57 -22.95 28.00
N THR A 142 38.14 -21.75 28.20
CA THR A 142 37.89 -20.94 29.40
C THR A 142 36.69 -20.00 29.27
N TRP A 143 35.88 -20.12 28.20
CA TRP A 143 34.75 -19.23 27.88
C TRP A 143 33.80 -18.93 29.06
N SER A 144 33.59 -19.92 29.95
CA SER A 144 32.72 -19.80 31.14
C SER A 144 33.28 -18.86 32.21
N SER A 145 34.60 -18.62 32.23
CA SER A 145 35.33 -17.81 33.22
C SER A 145 36.10 -16.62 32.62
N GLY A 146 36.18 -16.55 31.29
CA GLY A 146 36.89 -15.49 30.57
C GLY A 146 36.28 -14.11 30.84
N LYS A 147 37.13 -13.11 31.11
CA LYS A 147 36.70 -11.72 31.35
C LYS A 147 36.12 -11.11 30.08
N ASP A 148 34.97 -10.44 30.22
CA ASP A 148 34.38 -9.58 29.19
C ASP A 148 35.37 -8.46 28.83
N ARG A 149 35.90 -8.49 27.60
CA ARG A 149 36.84 -7.47 27.08
C ARG A 149 36.13 -6.28 26.45
N GLY A 150 34.80 -6.31 26.35
CA GLY A 150 34.02 -5.44 25.46
C GLY A 150 32.77 -4.83 26.09
N ARG A 151 32.76 -4.55 27.40
CA ARG A 151 31.62 -3.87 28.06
C ARG A 151 31.50 -2.41 27.62
N ARG A 152 30.96 -2.19 26.41
CA ARG A 152 30.58 -0.88 25.85
C ARG A 152 29.07 -0.65 25.86
N SER A 153 28.26 -1.71 25.74
CA SER A 153 26.80 -1.62 25.77
C SER A 153 26.28 -1.67 27.22
N GLY A 154 25.42 -0.73 27.58
CA GLY A 154 24.64 -0.75 28.82
C GLY A 154 23.38 -1.64 28.73
N SER A 155 23.11 -2.25 27.57
CA SER A 155 21.87 -2.95 27.25
C SER A 155 22.13 -4.42 26.87
N PRO A 156 21.23 -5.35 27.23
CA PRO A 156 21.34 -6.75 26.84
C PRO A 156 21.15 -6.93 25.33
N ALA A 157 21.68 -8.02 24.78
CA ALA A 157 21.57 -8.36 23.36
C ALA A 157 20.10 -8.39 22.88
N TYR A 158 19.83 -7.76 21.73
CA TYR A 158 18.53 -7.85 21.07
C TYR A 158 18.46 -9.12 20.21
N VAL A 159 17.58 -10.05 20.57
CA VAL A 159 17.45 -11.33 19.88
C VAL A 159 16.19 -11.34 19.01
N SER A 160 16.35 -11.67 17.73
CA SER A 160 15.25 -11.92 16.79
C SER A 160 15.32 -13.35 16.28
N VAL A 161 14.19 -14.04 16.24
CA VAL A 161 14.06 -15.31 15.51
C VAL A 161 13.27 -15.01 14.24
N LEU A 162 13.86 -15.29 13.07
CA LEU A 162 13.29 -14.91 11.77
C LEU A 162 13.22 -16.13 10.84
N GLN A 163 12.11 -16.27 10.13
CA GLN A 163 11.92 -17.33 9.14
C GLN A 163 12.56 -16.96 7.79
N ILE A 164 13.88 -16.81 7.77
CA ILE A 164 14.67 -16.40 6.60
C ILE A 164 15.94 -17.24 6.48
N SER A 165 16.61 -17.17 5.33
CA SER A 165 17.92 -17.79 5.15
C SER A 165 19.01 -17.05 5.95
N THR A 166 20.14 -17.71 6.14
CA THR A 166 21.30 -17.08 6.78
C THR A 166 21.93 -15.98 5.93
N LEU A 167 21.92 -16.11 4.60
CA LEU A 167 22.44 -15.07 3.71
C LEU A 167 21.53 -13.84 3.70
N ASP A 168 20.21 -14.02 3.76
CA ASP A 168 19.24 -12.93 3.87
C ASP A 168 19.35 -12.20 5.21
N ALA A 169 19.51 -12.94 6.31
CA ALA A 169 19.74 -12.36 7.63
C ALA A 169 21.06 -11.55 7.67
N ALA A 170 22.13 -12.08 7.07
CA ALA A 170 23.40 -11.37 6.98
C ALA A 170 23.30 -10.10 6.11
N ARG A 171 22.55 -10.18 4.99
CA ARG A 171 22.28 -9.03 4.12
C ARG A 171 21.42 -7.97 4.80
N LEU A 172 20.45 -8.37 5.60
CA LEU A 172 19.63 -7.47 6.41
C LEU A 172 20.51 -6.68 7.38
N LEU A 173 21.43 -7.34 8.08
CA LEU A 173 22.35 -6.67 8.99
C LEU A 173 23.34 -5.76 8.24
N ASP A 174 23.92 -6.19 7.13
CA ASP A 174 24.81 -5.32 6.32
C ASP A 174 24.08 -4.07 5.84
N ASN A 175 22.83 -4.19 5.36
CA ASN A 175 22.04 -3.04 4.92
C ASN A 175 21.72 -2.06 6.07
N VAL A 176 21.45 -2.56 7.28
CA VAL A 176 21.18 -1.71 8.46
C VAL A 176 22.41 -0.91 8.86
N TYR A 177 23.59 -1.52 8.84
CA TYR A 177 24.84 -0.90 9.31
C TYR A 177 25.73 -0.33 8.20
N ARG A 178 25.26 -0.33 6.96
CA ARG A 178 26.00 0.15 5.78
C ARG A 178 26.47 1.59 5.89
N ASN A 179 25.70 2.43 6.58
CA ASN A 179 25.92 3.88 6.71
C ASN A 179 26.28 4.31 8.15
N ALA A 180 26.56 3.38 9.06
CA ALA A 180 26.97 3.72 10.42
C ALA A 180 28.42 4.24 10.43
N ASP A 181 28.71 5.27 11.24
CA ASP A 181 30.04 5.90 11.37
C ASP A 181 31.17 4.91 11.73
N GLN A 182 30.82 3.75 12.29
CA GLN A 182 31.68 2.58 12.43
C GLN A 182 30.98 1.38 11.83
N ARG A 183 31.56 0.78 10.78
CA ARG A 183 31.03 -0.45 10.19
C ARG A 183 31.24 -1.61 11.17
N GLU A 184 30.20 -1.96 11.91
CA GLU A 184 30.23 -3.11 12.83
C GLU A 184 30.22 -4.42 12.03
N GLN A 185 31.12 -5.35 12.37
CA GLN A 185 31.23 -6.64 11.69
C GLN A 185 30.05 -7.55 12.05
N THR A 186 29.49 -8.22 11.03
CA THR A 186 28.47 -9.26 11.18
C THR A 186 29.13 -10.63 11.17
N GLY A 187 28.96 -11.38 12.26
CA GLY A 187 29.41 -12.76 12.38
C GLY A 187 28.32 -13.75 11.99
N VAL A 188 28.68 -14.78 11.24
CA VAL A 188 27.76 -15.82 10.75
C VAL A 188 28.27 -17.18 11.19
N LEU A 189 27.41 -17.97 11.83
CA LEU A 189 27.71 -19.36 12.16
C LEU A 189 27.50 -20.26 10.94
N ASN A 190 28.56 -20.96 10.54
CA ASN A 190 28.52 -22.00 9.52
C ASN A 190 28.52 -23.40 10.16
N PHE A 191 27.51 -24.20 9.82
CA PHE A 191 27.30 -25.58 10.30
C PHE A 191 28.21 -26.56 9.57
N ALA A 192 29.51 -26.46 9.81
CA ALA A 192 30.51 -27.10 8.98
C ALA A 192 30.49 -28.63 9.05
N SER A 193 30.66 -29.26 7.91
CA SER A 193 31.06 -30.65 7.81
C SER A 193 32.41 -30.85 8.51
N ALA A 194 32.50 -31.90 9.33
CA ALA A 194 33.73 -32.20 10.04
C ALA A 194 34.87 -32.61 9.09
N THR A 195 34.55 -33.13 7.90
CA THR A 195 35.53 -33.79 7.02
C THR A 195 35.61 -33.24 5.61
N VAL A 196 34.62 -32.51 5.13
CA VAL A 196 34.59 -32.00 3.74
C VAL A 196 34.46 -30.48 3.75
N PRO A 197 35.48 -29.72 3.30
CA PRO A 197 35.39 -28.27 3.21
C PRO A 197 34.22 -27.80 2.34
N GLY A 198 33.30 -27.05 2.94
CA GLY A 198 32.08 -26.55 2.29
C GLY A 198 31.00 -27.62 2.07
N GLY A 199 31.13 -28.78 2.72
CA GLY A 199 30.16 -29.87 2.65
C GLY A 199 29.95 -30.41 1.24
N GLY A 200 28.71 -30.76 0.91
CA GLY A 200 28.33 -31.34 -0.38
C GLY A 200 28.08 -30.32 -1.50
N PHE A 201 28.55 -29.07 -1.38
CA PHE A 201 28.07 -27.97 -2.24
C PHE A 201 28.36 -28.18 -3.74
N LYS A 202 29.49 -28.81 -4.07
CA LYS A 202 29.86 -29.20 -5.45
C LYS A 202 28.98 -30.30 -6.03
N ASN A 203 28.31 -31.05 -5.17
CA ASN A 203 27.42 -32.15 -5.54
C ASN A 203 25.94 -31.76 -5.47
N GLY A 204 25.65 -30.46 -5.35
CA GLY A 204 24.29 -29.92 -5.29
C GLY A 204 23.56 -30.16 -3.97
N ALA A 205 24.27 -30.39 -2.86
CA ALA A 205 23.62 -30.50 -1.55
C ALA A 205 23.07 -29.13 -1.10
N ASP A 206 21.88 -29.11 -0.48
CA ASP A 206 21.13 -27.90 -0.20
C ASP A 206 20.92 -27.67 1.30
N ALA A 207 22.01 -27.65 2.06
CA ALA A 207 22.00 -27.20 3.44
C ALA A 207 22.74 -25.86 3.57
N GLN A 208 22.64 -25.27 4.76
CA GLN A 208 23.10 -23.90 4.99
C GLN A 208 24.61 -23.74 4.76
N GLU A 209 25.43 -24.72 5.13
CA GLU A 209 26.87 -24.69 4.86
C GLU A 209 27.13 -24.57 3.36
N GLU A 210 26.45 -25.40 2.59
CA GLU A 210 26.61 -25.43 1.15
C GLU A 210 26.09 -24.16 0.48
N SER A 211 25.04 -23.52 1.01
CA SER A 211 24.57 -22.22 0.54
C SER A 211 25.64 -21.14 0.76
N ILE A 212 26.20 -21.05 1.97
CA ILE A 212 27.26 -20.08 2.28
C ILE A 212 28.50 -20.33 1.40
N ALA A 213 28.90 -21.59 1.20
CA ALA A 213 30.01 -21.95 0.34
C ALA A 213 29.76 -21.64 -1.16
N ARG A 214 28.52 -21.79 -1.65
CA ARG A 214 28.12 -21.45 -3.02
C ARG A 214 27.97 -19.96 -3.27
N SER A 215 27.79 -19.15 -2.23
CA SER A 215 27.44 -17.73 -2.40
C SER A 215 28.52 -16.77 -1.93
N SER A 216 29.70 -17.27 -1.53
CA SER A 216 30.74 -16.45 -0.92
C SER A 216 32.18 -16.91 -1.20
N THR A 217 33.14 -16.14 -0.70
CA THR A 217 34.58 -16.51 -0.69
C THR A 217 34.95 -17.48 0.44
N LEU A 218 33.98 -18.09 1.15
CA LEU A 218 34.24 -19.01 2.27
C LEU A 218 35.04 -20.26 1.83
N TYR A 219 34.70 -20.85 0.69
CA TYR A 219 35.33 -22.10 0.27
C TYR A 219 36.88 -21.98 0.12
N PRO A 220 37.43 -20.96 -0.56
CA PRO A 220 38.86 -20.68 -0.54
C PRO A 220 39.46 -20.52 0.87
N ALA A 221 38.74 -19.88 1.81
CA ALA A 221 39.18 -19.71 3.19
C ALA A 221 39.28 -21.05 3.94
N LEU A 222 38.32 -21.95 3.71
CA LEU A 222 38.32 -23.31 4.26
C LEU A 222 39.40 -24.21 3.64
N MET A 223 39.92 -23.84 2.46
CA MET A 223 41.04 -24.52 1.80
C MET A 223 42.42 -23.99 2.24
N SER A 224 42.48 -23.01 3.14
CA SER A 224 43.74 -22.49 3.68
C SER A 224 44.51 -23.54 4.49
N SER A 225 45.81 -23.31 4.66
CA SER A 225 46.69 -24.19 5.46
C SER A 225 46.20 -24.30 6.91
N GLU A 226 45.72 -23.21 7.50
CA GLU A 226 45.16 -23.17 8.86
C GLU A 226 43.85 -23.97 8.95
N ALA A 227 42.88 -23.71 8.08
CA ALA A 227 41.61 -24.44 8.06
C ALA A 227 41.82 -25.95 7.81
N SER A 228 42.82 -26.33 7.01
CA SER A 228 43.13 -27.75 6.74
C SER A 228 43.44 -28.57 8.01
N LYS A 229 43.90 -27.92 9.09
CA LYS A 229 44.18 -28.58 10.37
C LYS A 229 42.91 -29.14 11.01
N PHE A 230 41.78 -28.45 10.89
CA PHE A 230 40.47 -28.90 11.37
C PHE A 230 40.03 -30.18 10.67
N TYR A 231 40.10 -30.23 9.34
CA TYR A 231 39.67 -31.41 8.58
C TYR A 231 40.60 -32.60 8.80
N LYS A 232 41.93 -32.38 8.85
CA LYS A 232 42.92 -33.43 9.17
C LYS A 232 42.71 -34.03 10.57
N LEU A 233 42.31 -33.21 11.54
CA LEU A 233 42.01 -33.69 12.89
C LEU A 233 40.83 -34.67 12.88
N HIS A 234 39.72 -34.27 12.25
CA HIS A 234 38.50 -35.07 12.24
C HIS A 234 38.59 -36.30 11.32
N ASP A 235 39.36 -36.24 10.24
CA ASP A 235 39.66 -37.39 9.39
C ASP A 235 40.39 -38.49 10.20
N ARG A 236 41.39 -38.12 10.99
CA ARG A 236 42.10 -39.06 11.89
C ARG A 236 41.20 -39.63 13.00
N MET A 237 40.24 -38.85 13.49
CA MET A 237 39.27 -39.31 14.48
C MET A 237 38.28 -40.33 13.92
N GLN A 238 38.12 -40.42 12.58
CA GLN A 238 37.18 -41.38 11.99
C GLN A 238 37.53 -42.85 12.28
N HIS A 239 38.77 -43.14 12.65
CA HIS A 239 39.24 -44.51 12.93
C HIS A 239 39.04 -44.97 14.39
N LYS A 240 38.45 -44.13 15.28
CA LYS A 240 38.19 -44.49 16.69
C LYS A 240 36.69 -44.66 16.96
N GLN A 241 36.28 -45.86 17.36
CA GLN A 241 34.89 -46.34 17.42
C GLN A 241 33.90 -45.58 18.34
N HIS A 242 34.36 -44.72 19.26
CA HIS A 242 33.48 -43.96 20.18
C HIS A 242 33.62 -42.43 20.09
N GLU A 243 34.68 -41.89 19.48
CA GLU A 243 34.94 -40.44 19.40
C GLU A 243 34.41 -39.80 18.10
N HIS A 244 34.07 -40.59 17.08
CA HIS A 244 33.69 -40.10 15.74
C HIS A 244 32.45 -39.20 15.76
N SER A 245 31.39 -39.58 16.48
CA SER A 245 30.08 -38.95 16.34
C SER A 245 29.89 -37.67 17.17
N PHE A 246 30.76 -37.41 18.16
CA PHE A 246 30.74 -36.17 18.93
C PHE A 246 31.50 -35.04 18.24
N TYR A 247 32.52 -35.38 17.44
CA TYR A 247 33.52 -34.46 16.89
C TYR A 247 34.24 -33.64 17.98
N SER A 248 35.37 -33.03 17.63
CA SER A 248 36.13 -32.21 18.57
C SER A 248 35.53 -30.81 18.74
N HIS A 249 35.97 -30.06 19.75
CA HIS A 249 35.62 -28.63 19.90
C HIS A 249 36.46 -27.69 19.04
N ALA A 250 37.14 -28.19 18.01
CA ALA A 250 37.92 -27.33 17.12
C ALA A 250 37.01 -26.37 16.33
N ILE A 251 37.51 -25.17 16.04
CA ILE A 251 36.77 -24.11 15.35
C ILE A 251 37.67 -23.48 14.28
N ILE A 252 37.09 -23.12 13.14
CA ILE A 252 37.72 -22.26 12.13
C ILE A 252 37.03 -20.90 12.18
N TYR A 253 37.80 -19.82 12.24
CA TYR A 253 37.28 -18.45 12.10
C TYR A 253 37.86 -17.82 10.84
N SER A 254 37.00 -17.44 9.90
CA SER A 254 37.35 -16.85 8.61
C SER A 254 36.79 -15.42 8.52
N PRO A 255 37.59 -14.39 8.84
CA PRO A 255 37.14 -13.01 8.75
C PRO A 255 37.11 -12.49 7.31
N GLY A 256 36.23 -11.53 7.04
CA GLY A 256 36.18 -10.83 5.74
C GLY A 256 35.77 -11.71 4.56
N VAL A 257 35.00 -12.76 4.81
CA VAL A 257 34.36 -13.56 3.76
C VAL A 257 33.36 -12.67 3.01
N VAL A 258 33.46 -12.59 1.69
CA VAL A 258 32.58 -11.75 0.87
C VAL A 258 31.47 -12.61 0.29
N VAL A 259 30.22 -12.24 0.59
CA VAL A 259 29.02 -12.82 -0.02
C VAL A 259 28.72 -12.04 -1.30
N PHE A 260 28.53 -12.75 -2.40
CA PHE A 260 28.30 -12.17 -3.73
C PHE A 260 27.19 -12.87 -4.53
N ARG A 261 26.52 -13.86 -3.96
CA ARG A 261 25.24 -14.39 -4.47
C ARG A 261 24.15 -14.43 -3.39
N ASP A 262 22.90 -14.55 -3.80
CA ASP A 262 21.77 -14.90 -2.93
C ASP A 262 21.52 -16.42 -2.89
N ASP A 263 20.49 -16.88 -2.16
CA ASP A 263 20.15 -18.30 -2.04
C ASP A 263 19.58 -18.92 -3.33
N ASP A 264 19.10 -18.09 -4.27
CA ASP A 264 18.71 -18.52 -5.61
C ASP A 264 19.93 -18.65 -6.54
N GLY A 265 21.11 -18.23 -6.09
CA GLY A 265 22.34 -18.28 -6.84
C GLY A 265 22.45 -17.16 -7.87
N LEU A 266 21.73 -16.06 -7.75
CA LEU A 266 21.92 -14.88 -8.60
C LEU A 266 23.08 -14.02 -8.08
N TRP A 267 23.79 -13.34 -8.97
CA TRP A 267 24.83 -12.38 -8.58
C TRP A 267 24.23 -11.21 -7.82
N THR A 268 24.90 -10.77 -6.75
CA THR A 268 24.47 -9.64 -5.92
C THR A 268 25.63 -8.68 -5.65
N TYR A 269 25.31 -7.50 -5.11
CA TYR A 269 26.35 -6.57 -4.65
C TYR A 269 27.17 -7.21 -3.52
N PRO A 270 28.52 -7.15 -3.57
CA PRO A 270 29.35 -7.86 -2.61
C PRO A 270 29.34 -7.19 -1.24
N PHE A 271 29.25 -7.98 -0.18
CA PHE A 271 29.37 -7.48 1.19
C PHE A 271 30.17 -8.45 2.08
N PRO A 272 30.99 -7.94 3.02
CA PRO A 272 31.82 -8.75 3.90
C PRO A 272 31.06 -9.23 5.14
N ILE A 273 31.34 -10.45 5.56
CA ILE A 273 30.92 -11.08 6.81
C ILE A 273 32.09 -11.86 7.42
N ASP A 274 32.03 -12.10 8.73
CA ASP A 274 32.97 -12.99 9.40
C ASP A 274 32.30 -14.33 9.63
N VAL A 275 32.91 -15.44 9.18
CA VAL A 275 32.29 -16.76 9.26
C VAL A 275 33.03 -17.65 10.25
N LEU A 276 32.30 -18.20 11.21
CA LEU A 276 32.82 -19.20 12.13
C LEU A 276 32.27 -20.58 11.74
N SER A 277 33.17 -21.50 11.41
CA SER A 277 32.85 -22.87 10.98
C SER A 277 33.15 -23.88 12.09
N CYS A 278 32.14 -24.66 12.48
CA CYS A 278 32.26 -25.68 13.51
C CYS A 278 31.26 -26.83 13.28
N ALA A 279 31.67 -28.07 13.57
CA ALA A 279 30.81 -29.25 13.44
C ALA A 279 29.95 -29.44 14.69
N ALA A 280 28.65 -29.67 14.55
CA ALA A 280 27.77 -30.03 15.67
C ALA A 280 27.85 -31.54 15.98
N VAL A 281 27.46 -31.95 17.18
CA VAL A 281 27.40 -33.37 17.57
C VAL A 281 26.43 -34.09 16.64
N ASN A 282 26.82 -35.22 16.05
CA ASN A 282 25.93 -36.06 15.25
C ASN A 282 25.10 -36.96 16.16
N ALA A 283 24.09 -36.38 16.82
CA ALA A 283 23.20 -37.08 17.75
C ALA A 283 22.49 -38.27 17.10
N GLY A 284 22.22 -38.21 15.79
CA GLY A 284 21.68 -39.34 15.03
C GLY A 284 22.58 -40.58 15.04
N GLU A 285 23.89 -40.40 14.85
CA GLU A 285 24.87 -41.50 14.89
C GLU A 285 25.21 -41.92 16.33
N VAL A 286 25.34 -40.97 17.25
CA VAL A 286 25.55 -41.25 18.70
C VAL A 286 24.44 -42.18 19.24
N ARG A 287 23.18 -41.93 18.86
CA ARG A 287 22.04 -42.78 19.26
C ARG A 287 22.03 -44.17 18.61
N LYS A 288 22.66 -44.35 17.46
CA LYS A 288 22.75 -45.66 16.76
C LYS A 288 23.84 -46.56 17.33
N THR A 289 24.94 -45.98 17.82
CA THR A 289 26.10 -46.72 18.34
C THR A 289 25.94 -47.13 19.81
N GLY A 290 25.03 -46.50 20.57
CA GLY A 290 24.70 -46.89 21.95
C GLY A 290 23.81 -48.14 22.02
N GLN A 291 24.39 -49.33 22.05
CA GLN A 291 23.68 -50.58 22.36
C GLN A 291 23.54 -50.76 23.89
N GLY A 292 22.43 -50.31 24.49
CA GLY A 292 22.07 -50.66 25.89
C GLY A 292 20.91 -49.84 26.49
N PRO A 293 20.26 -50.29 27.59
CA PRO A 293 18.95 -49.80 28.06
C PRO A 293 18.96 -48.42 28.77
N VAL A 294 20.04 -47.64 28.64
CA VAL A 294 20.20 -46.37 29.39
C VAL A 294 20.15 -45.18 28.42
N ILE A 295 18.95 -44.90 27.91
CA ILE A 295 18.67 -43.75 27.03
C ILE A 295 18.89 -42.40 27.78
N SER A 296 18.83 -42.40 29.12
CA SER A 296 18.88 -41.17 29.92
C SER A 296 20.28 -40.54 30.09
N GLY A 297 21.38 -41.30 29.93
CA GLY A 297 22.73 -40.76 30.10
C GLY A 297 23.30 -40.08 28.85
N LEU A 298 22.91 -40.59 27.67
CA LEU A 298 23.42 -40.15 26.37
C LEU A 298 22.97 -38.73 26.00
N GLU A 299 21.71 -38.38 26.26
CA GLU A 299 21.19 -37.03 26.00
C GLU A 299 21.85 -35.97 26.89
N VAL A 300 22.23 -36.34 28.12
CA VAL A 300 22.98 -35.45 29.03
C VAL A 300 24.39 -35.19 28.50
N GLU A 301 25.03 -36.19 27.92
CA GLU A 301 26.34 -36.05 27.28
C GLU A 301 26.26 -35.19 26.02
N ILE A 302 25.27 -35.43 25.15
CA ILE A 302 25.01 -34.58 23.96
C ILE A 302 24.76 -33.13 24.39
N GLU A 303 23.91 -32.89 25.40
CA GLU A 303 23.64 -31.56 25.93
C GLU A 303 24.91 -30.87 26.46
N LYS A 304 25.74 -31.60 27.21
CA LYS A 304 27.00 -31.08 27.74
C LYS A 304 27.97 -30.67 26.62
N GLU A 305 28.16 -31.54 25.64
CA GLU A 305 29.08 -31.31 24.51
C GLU A 305 28.60 -30.18 23.60
N MET A 306 27.30 -30.10 23.35
CA MET A 306 26.69 -29.01 22.60
C MET A 306 26.81 -27.68 23.35
N ASN A 307 26.55 -27.64 24.66
CA ASN A 307 26.66 -26.42 25.46
C ASN A 307 28.10 -25.88 25.48
N GLU A 308 29.09 -26.76 25.70
CA GLU A 308 30.50 -26.41 25.66
C GLU A 308 30.89 -25.81 24.29
N ARG A 309 30.41 -26.43 23.20
CA ARG A 309 30.69 -25.97 21.83
C ARG A 309 30.03 -24.62 21.52
N MET A 310 28.77 -24.45 21.88
CA MET A 310 28.02 -23.20 21.69
C MET A 310 28.63 -22.04 22.50
N GLY A 311 29.09 -22.31 23.73
CA GLY A 311 29.81 -21.33 24.54
C GLY A 311 31.11 -20.87 23.89
N ARG A 312 31.90 -21.80 23.33
CA ARG A 312 33.14 -21.49 22.59
C ARG A 312 32.87 -20.68 21.32
N ILE A 313 31.81 -20.99 20.58
CA ILE A 313 31.41 -20.25 19.37
C ILE A 313 31.18 -18.77 19.72
N LEU A 314 30.36 -18.49 20.73
CA LEU A 314 30.09 -17.11 21.16
C LEU A 314 31.35 -16.44 21.71
N TYR A 315 32.18 -17.17 22.44
CA TYR A 315 33.42 -16.62 22.97
C TYR A 315 34.40 -16.22 21.86
N VAL A 316 34.53 -17.01 20.79
CA VAL A 316 35.35 -16.63 19.64
C VAL A 316 34.81 -15.35 19.01
N PHE A 317 33.50 -15.24 18.73
CA PHE A 317 32.92 -14.00 18.21
C PHE A 317 33.15 -12.79 19.12
N GLU A 318 32.98 -12.96 20.44
CA GLU A 318 33.27 -11.92 21.46
C GLU A 318 34.75 -11.47 21.40
N GLN A 319 35.69 -12.42 21.31
CA GLN A 319 37.13 -12.09 21.24
C GLN A 319 37.54 -11.41 19.93
N GLN A 320 36.80 -11.64 18.85
CA GLN A 320 37.04 -11.00 17.55
C GLN A 320 36.34 -9.65 17.42
N GLY A 321 35.58 -9.22 18.44
CA GLY A 321 34.88 -7.93 18.45
C GLY A 321 33.61 -7.91 17.62
N VAL A 322 33.07 -9.07 17.25
CA VAL A 322 31.79 -9.17 16.53
C VAL A 322 30.65 -8.83 17.50
N ARG A 323 29.77 -7.93 17.07
CA ARG A 323 28.62 -7.47 17.86
C ARG A 323 27.26 -7.86 17.28
N ASN A 324 27.20 -8.11 15.98
CA ASN A 324 25.99 -8.53 15.29
C ASN A 324 26.17 -9.98 14.82
N LEU A 325 25.26 -10.87 15.23
CA LEU A 325 25.35 -12.30 14.94
C LEU A 325 24.18 -12.79 14.08
N VAL A 326 24.48 -13.69 13.15
CA VAL A 326 23.52 -14.57 12.50
C VAL A 326 23.81 -16.00 12.90
N LEU A 327 22.86 -16.59 13.63
CA LEU A 327 22.87 -17.96 14.10
C LEU A 327 21.73 -18.74 13.42
N GLY A 328 21.73 -20.06 13.57
CA GLY A 328 20.66 -20.92 13.11
C GLY A 328 20.48 -22.11 14.06
N THR A 329 19.77 -23.14 13.59
CA THR A 329 19.43 -24.30 14.42
C THR A 329 20.58 -25.33 14.47
N PHE A 330 21.64 -24.99 15.21
CA PHE A 330 22.89 -25.77 15.30
C PHE A 330 22.66 -27.27 15.52
N GLY A 331 22.93 -28.05 14.46
CA GLY A 331 22.88 -29.51 14.48
C GLY A 331 21.50 -30.16 14.43
N THR A 332 20.40 -29.42 14.21
CA THR A 332 19.04 -30.01 14.26
C THR A 332 18.62 -30.78 13.00
N GLY A 333 19.24 -30.49 11.85
CA GLY A 333 18.96 -31.15 10.56
C GLY A 333 19.55 -32.57 10.46
N VAL A 334 20.52 -32.77 9.57
CA VAL A 334 21.16 -34.08 9.31
C VAL A 334 21.72 -34.73 10.58
N PHE A 335 22.19 -33.92 11.54
CA PHE A 335 22.75 -34.37 12.81
C PHE A 335 21.70 -34.72 13.88
N ARG A 336 20.41 -34.45 13.63
CA ARG A 336 19.26 -34.87 14.45
C ARG A 336 19.31 -34.43 15.92
N ASN A 337 19.93 -33.28 16.24
CA ASN A 337 19.84 -32.72 17.59
C ASN A 337 18.40 -32.28 17.88
N ASN A 338 17.97 -32.39 19.14
CA ASN A 338 16.63 -32.01 19.56
C ASN A 338 16.47 -30.48 19.47
N VAL A 339 15.47 -30.02 18.70
CA VAL A 339 15.25 -28.58 18.43
C VAL A 339 15.01 -27.77 19.73
N PRO A 340 14.12 -28.20 20.64
CA PRO A 340 13.95 -27.54 21.95
C PRO A 340 15.23 -27.45 22.79
N LEU A 341 16.04 -28.51 22.83
CA LEU A 341 17.33 -28.52 23.54
C LEU A 341 18.28 -27.44 23.00
N VAL A 342 18.43 -27.35 21.68
CA VAL A 342 19.35 -26.37 21.05
C VAL A 342 18.86 -24.94 21.30
N ALA A 343 17.54 -24.68 21.18
CA ALA A 343 16.97 -23.37 21.49
C ALA A 343 17.22 -22.99 22.96
N ARG A 344 17.09 -23.95 23.88
CA ARG A 344 17.38 -23.79 25.31
C ARG A 344 18.82 -23.44 25.59
N LEU A 345 19.77 -24.17 25.02
CA LEU A 345 21.19 -23.88 25.21
C LEU A 345 21.55 -22.48 24.72
N TRP A 346 21.04 -22.07 23.55
CA TRP A 346 21.27 -20.71 23.05
C TRP A 346 20.73 -19.64 24.01
N ALA A 347 19.51 -19.81 24.51
CA ALA A 347 18.94 -18.84 25.42
C ALA A 347 19.67 -18.77 26.77
N HIS A 348 20.10 -19.91 27.32
CA HIS A 348 20.92 -19.95 28.52
C HIS A 348 22.26 -19.22 28.38
N LEU A 349 22.81 -19.17 27.17
CA LEU A 349 24.04 -18.47 26.88
C LEU A 349 23.83 -16.97 26.61
N LEU A 350 22.66 -16.57 26.09
CA LEU A 350 22.43 -15.22 25.55
C LEU A 350 21.42 -14.35 26.30
N ILE A 351 20.31 -14.88 26.84
CA ILE A 351 19.17 -14.04 27.28
C ILE A 351 18.61 -14.36 28.66
N VAL A 352 18.92 -15.53 29.24
CA VAL A 352 18.50 -15.85 30.60
C VAL A 352 19.22 -14.89 31.57
N PRO A 353 18.54 -14.30 32.57
CA PRO A 353 19.20 -13.35 33.48
C PRO A 353 20.47 -13.94 34.11
N GLY A 354 21.61 -13.27 33.93
CA GLY A 354 22.92 -13.76 34.38
C GLY A 354 23.64 -14.68 33.39
N SER A 355 23.14 -14.80 32.15
CA SER A 355 23.79 -15.48 31.04
C SER A 355 25.20 -14.93 30.79
N ARG A 356 26.13 -15.80 30.39
CA ARG A 356 27.54 -15.39 30.16
C ARG A 356 27.66 -14.33 29.06
N PHE A 357 26.85 -14.41 28.01
CA PHE A 357 26.95 -13.50 26.85
C PHE A 357 25.82 -12.48 26.77
N GLU A 358 25.11 -12.23 27.89
CA GLU A 358 23.96 -11.33 27.97
C GLU A 358 24.23 -9.93 27.39
N TYR A 359 25.48 -9.44 27.51
CA TYR A 359 25.92 -8.10 27.07
C TYR A 359 27.00 -8.12 25.98
N SER A 360 27.34 -9.31 25.48
CA SER A 360 28.47 -9.51 24.55
C SER A 360 28.14 -9.14 23.10
N PHE A 361 26.86 -9.05 22.75
CA PHE A 361 26.37 -8.76 21.40
C PHE A 361 25.27 -7.69 21.44
N ASP A 362 25.11 -6.93 20.36
CA ASP A 362 24.05 -5.92 20.23
C ASP A 362 22.82 -6.51 19.54
N ARG A 363 23.02 -7.30 18.47
CA ARG A 363 21.94 -8.02 17.78
C ARG A 363 22.32 -9.47 17.52
N VAL A 364 21.37 -10.36 17.75
CA VAL A 364 21.48 -11.79 17.39
C VAL A 364 20.23 -12.18 16.60
N ILE A 365 20.41 -12.58 15.34
CA ILE A 365 19.34 -13.10 14.49
C ILE A 365 19.48 -14.62 14.40
N PHE A 366 18.44 -15.36 14.80
CA PHE A 366 18.29 -16.77 14.46
C PHE A 366 17.56 -16.89 13.13
N ALA A 367 18.30 -17.20 12.07
CA ALA A 367 17.78 -17.43 10.72
C ALA A 367 17.38 -18.90 10.54
N ILE A 368 16.08 -19.17 10.39
CA ILE A 368 15.53 -20.53 10.37
C ILE A 368 14.58 -20.69 9.18
N THR A 369 14.95 -21.51 8.19
CA THR A 369 14.14 -21.67 6.97
C THR A 369 12.96 -22.65 7.12
N GLY A 370 13.01 -23.57 8.09
CA GLY A 370 11.96 -24.57 8.31
C GLY A 370 10.86 -24.08 9.25
N GLU A 371 9.60 -24.16 8.83
CA GLU A 371 8.41 -23.65 9.56
C GLU A 371 8.24 -24.27 10.95
N GLU A 372 8.30 -25.60 11.05
CA GLU A 372 8.15 -26.31 12.33
C GLU A 372 9.30 -25.96 13.30
N THR A 373 10.54 -25.98 12.79
CA THR A 373 11.73 -25.61 13.58
C THR A 373 11.67 -24.16 14.03
N PHE A 374 11.19 -23.26 13.16
CA PHE A 374 10.98 -21.85 13.46
C PHE A 374 9.97 -21.67 14.59
N ALA A 375 8.80 -22.32 14.52
CA ALA A 375 7.78 -22.25 15.56
C ALA A 375 8.31 -22.71 16.94
N VAL A 376 9.10 -23.80 16.97
CA VAL A 376 9.69 -24.31 18.21
C VAL A 376 10.75 -23.34 18.78
N PHE A 377 11.62 -22.79 17.93
CA PHE A 377 12.60 -21.79 18.36
C PHE A 377 11.94 -20.50 18.84
N GLN A 378 10.96 -19.99 18.10
CA GLN A 378 10.20 -18.79 18.45
C GLN A 378 9.52 -18.97 19.82
N GLY A 379 8.77 -20.07 19.99
CA GLY A 379 8.10 -20.37 21.26
C GLY A 379 9.07 -20.51 22.44
N ALA A 380 10.27 -21.07 22.23
CA ALA A 380 11.28 -21.17 23.27
C ALA A 380 11.82 -19.78 23.69
N PHE A 381 12.16 -18.92 22.73
CA PHE A 381 12.67 -17.58 23.02
C PHE A 381 11.58 -16.64 23.60
N ASP A 382 10.34 -16.76 23.14
CA ASP A 382 9.21 -15.99 23.67
C ASP A 382 8.91 -16.34 25.13
N ALA A 383 8.94 -17.64 25.49
CA ALA A 383 8.74 -18.09 26.86
C ALA A 383 9.77 -17.53 27.85
N TRP A 384 10.98 -17.20 27.39
CA TRP A 384 12.02 -16.57 28.22
C TRP A 384 12.00 -15.05 28.17
N SER A 385 11.54 -14.45 27.08
CA SER A 385 11.38 -12.99 26.95
C SER A 385 10.24 -12.45 27.82
N GLN A 386 9.13 -13.20 27.94
CA GLN A 386 7.93 -12.82 28.72
C GLN A 386 8.13 -12.82 30.25
N ASN A 387 9.26 -13.36 30.76
CA ASN A 387 9.57 -13.46 32.19
C ASN A 387 10.65 -12.47 32.66
N ARG A 388 10.85 -11.34 31.97
CA ARG A 388 11.76 -10.26 32.44
C ARG A 388 11.12 -9.47 33.60
N PRO A 389 11.62 -9.54 34.85
CA PRO A 389 11.19 -8.64 35.90
C PRO A 389 11.82 -7.26 35.66
N THR A 390 11.02 -6.19 35.77
CA THR A 390 11.52 -4.82 35.86
C THR A 390 12.08 -4.59 37.27
N GLY A 391 13.42 -4.62 37.40
CA GLY A 391 14.10 -4.21 38.64
C GLY A 391 15.36 -5.01 38.94
N VAL A 392 16.44 -4.28 39.26
CA VAL A 392 17.75 -4.82 39.64
C VAL A 392 17.63 -5.72 40.88
N PRO A 393 17.99 -7.02 40.82
CA PRO A 393 18.13 -7.83 42.02
C PRO A 393 19.56 -7.74 42.55
N ARG A 394 19.70 -7.42 43.84
CA ARG A 394 20.96 -7.54 44.59
C ARG A 394 21.44 -9.00 44.66
N LYS A 395 22.76 -9.18 44.65
CA LYS A 395 23.49 -10.44 44.77
C LYS A 395 22.95 -11.36 45.89
N GLY A 396 22.68 -12.61 45.53
CA GLY A 396 22.65 -13.75 46.46
C GLY A 396 21.33 -14.51 46.52
N SER A 397 21.08 -15.45 45.60
CA SER A 397 20.11 -16.54 45.83
C SER A 397 20.20 -17.69 44.80
N THR A 398 21.39 -18.14 44.43
CA THR A 398 21.58 -19.30 43.53
C THR A 398 21.23 -20.66 44.17
N ALA A 399 20.92 -20.73 45.46
CA ALA A 399 20.68 -22.00 46.16
C ALA A 399 19.19 -22.43 46.26
N ARG A 400 18.23 -21.55 45.97
CA ARG A 400 16.79 -21.84 46.19
C ARG A 400 16.07 -22.46 44.98
N TRP A 401 16.64 -22.31 43.78
CA TRP A 401 16.01 -22.72 42.52
C TRP A 401 16.14 -24.22 42.19
N LYS A 402 17.14 -24.92 42.74
CA LYS A 402 17.33 -26.38 42.49
C LYS A 402 16.30 -27.28 43.19
N LYS A 403 15.56 -26.78 44.18
CA LYS A 403 14.69 -27.63 45.03
C LYS A 403 13.24 -27.77 44.53
N ASN A 404 12.77 -26.88 43.65
CA ASN A 404 11.38 -26.89 43.14
C ASN A 404 11.18 -27.69 41.84
N TRP A 405 12.23 -28.30 41.30
CA TRP A 405 12.20 -28.92 39.97
C TRP A 405 11.60 -30.35 39.93
N ASN A 406 11.65 -31.11 41.03
CA ASN A 406 11.22 -32.53 41.02
C ASN A 406 9.71 -32.77 41.24
N ARG A 407 8.83 -31.76 41.11
CA ARG A 407 7.40 -31.89 41.48
C ARG A 407 6.39 -31.70 40.36
N LEU A 408 6.82 -31.58 39.10
CA LEU A 408 5.94 -31.41 37.95
C LEU A 408 6.05 -32.57 36.95
N ALA A 409 5.83 -33.80 37.45
CA ALA A 409 5.51 -34.95 36.62
C ALA A 409 4.18 -35.54 37.11
N PHE A 410 3.16 -35.41 36.27
CA PHE A 410 1.86 -36.10 36.25
C PHE A 410 1.27 -36.61 37.59
N SER A 411 0.24 -35.91 38.08
CA SER A 411 -0.82 -36.51 38.90
C SER A 411 -2.17 -35.83 38.60
N PRO A 412 -3.26 -36.58 38.36
CA PRO A 412 -4.59 -36.03 38.11
C PRO A 412 -5.28 -35.72 39.43
N SER A 413 -5.05 -34.53 39.96
CA SER A 413 -5.90 -33.80 40.93
C SER A 413 -5.07 -32.66 41.51
N MET A 414 -5.27 -31.43 41.02
CA MET A 414 -4.70 -30.26 41.68
C MET A 414 -5.56 -29.90 42.91
N PRO A 415 -4.95 -29.70 44.09
CA PRO A 415 -5.57 -28.86 45.10
C PRO A 415 -5.43 -27.39 44.67
N VAL A 416 -6.56 -26.70 44.65
CA VAL A 416 -6.66 -25.25 44.50
C VAL A 416 -5.90 -24.58 45.64
N ASN A 417 -4.70 -24.04 45.38
CA ASN A 417 -4.09 -23.04 46.26
C ASN A 417 -4.70 -21.69 45.88
N GLY A 418 -5.33 -21.03 46.85
CA GLY A 418 -6.12 -19.81 46.68
C GLY A 418 -5.31 -18.61 46.20
N ASN A 419 -5.12 -18.49 44.89
CA ASN A 419 -5.10 -17.20 44.23
C ASN A 419 -6.56 -16.74 44.14
N THR A 420 -6.98 -15.86 45.04
CA THR A 420 -8.21 -15.11 44.84
C THR A 420 -8.02 -14.23 43.61
N TYR A 421 -8.51 -14.69 42.46
CA TYR A 421 -8.76 -13.82 41.32
C TYR A 421 -9.60 -12.63 41.81
N LEU A 422 -9.30 -11.44 41.29
CA LEU A 422 -10.17 -10.29 41.53
C LEU A 422 -11.57 -10.62 41.00
N ASP A 423 -12.59 -10.14 41.69
CA ASP A 423 -13.96 -10.30 41.22
C ASP A 423 -14.09 -9.69 39.82
N PRO A 424 -14.47 -10.46 38.78
CA PRO A 424 -14.64 -9.95 37.43
C PRO A 424 -15.65 -8.79 37.34
N SER A 425 -16.61 -8.71 38.27
CA SER A 425 -17.57 -7.60 38.35
C SER A 425 -16.89 -6.25 38.66
N LEU A 426 -15.73 -6.27 39.33
CA LEU A 426 -14.92 -5.10 39.66
C LEU A 426 -13.90 -4.74 38.58
N ALA A 427 -13.87 -5.44 37.44
CA ALA A 427 -12.85 -5.22 36.40
C ALA A 427 -12.81 -3.77 35.88
N LEU A 428 -13.97 -3.13 35.68
CA LEU A 428 -14.05 -1.73 35.24
C LEU A 428 -13.61 -0.73 36.33
N GLU A 429 -13.78 -1.08 37.60
CA GLU A 429 -13.30 -0.27 38.71
C GLU A 429 -11.78 -0.42 38.84
N HIS A 430 -11.28 -1.65 38.76
CA HIS A 430 -9.86 -1.95 38.79
C HIS A 430 -9.11 -1.33 37.60
N LEU A 431 -9.73 -1.26 36.41
CA LEU A 431 -9.16 -0.57 35.25
C LEU A 431 -8.84 0.90 35.54
N LYS A 432 -9.59 1.57 36.42
CA LYS A 432 -9.33 2.96 36.81
C LYS A 432 -8.11 3.12 37.72
N ALA A 433 -7.57 2.03 38.26
CA ALA A 433 -6.37 2.05 39.08
C ALA A 433 -5.08 2.18 38.26
N TYR A 434 -5.13 1.99 36.94
CA TYR A 434 -4.00 2.24 36.04
C TYR A 434 -3.82 3.75 35.82
N ASP A 435 -2.59 4.24 35.95
CA ASP A 435 -2.26 5.67 35.82
C ASP A 435 -2.49 6.21 34.40
N HIS A 436 -2.44 5.34 33.40
CA HIS A 436 -2.55 5.69 31.99
C HIS A 436 -3.48 4.72 31.25
N ARG A 437 -4.10 5.21 30.18
CA ARG A 437 -4.82 4.38 29.22
C ARG A 437 -3.83 3.61 28.34
N ASP A 438 -4.24 2.44 27.89
CA ASP A 438 -3.48 1.65 26.93
C ASP A 438 -3.28 2.40 25.59
N GLY A 439 -2.18 2.11 24.91
CA GLY A 439 -1.71 2.83 23.72
C GLY A 439 -1.23 4.27 23.97
N LEU A 440 -0.91 4.98 22.89
CA LEU A 440 -0.34 6.34 22.89
C LEU A 440 -1.41 7.42 22.71
N ALA A 441 -1.22 8.58 23.36
CA ALA A 441 -1.97 9.78 22.99
C ALA A 441 -1.44 10.34 21.66
N VAL A 442 -2.21 11.17 20.97
CA VAL A 442 -1.75 11.80 19.70
C VAL A 442 -0.51 12.66 19.91
N THR A 443 -0.39 13.32 21.06
CA THR A 443 0.76 14.16 21.41
C THR A 443 2.04 13.35 21.56
N ASP A 444 1.93 12.14 22.12
CA ASP A 444 3.07 11.24 22.31
C ASP A 444 3.46 10.62 20.96
N LEU A 445 2.45 10.15 20.20
CA LEU A 445 2.62 9.59 18.86
C LEU A 445 3.32 10.57 17.91
N MET A 446 2.91 11.84 17.93
CA MET A 446 3.37 12.86 16.99
C MET A 446 4.55 13.69 17.51
N ASP A 447 5.25 13.25 18.56
CA ASP A 447 6.50 13.87 18.96
C ASP A 447 7.63 13.52 17.98
N SER A 448 7.90 14.45 17.05
CA SER A 448 8.92 14.29 16.03
C SER A 448 10.34 14.13 16.59
N ARG A 449 10.60 14.46 17.86
CA ARG A 449 11.93 14.24 18.49
C ARG A 449 12.15 12.78 18.85
N ILE A 450 11.07 12.04 19.07
CA ILE A 450 11.11 10.62 19.47
C ILE A 450 10.88 9.73 18.24
N HIS A 451 9.84 10.03 17.46
CA HIS A 451 9.38 9.16 16.37
C HIS A 451 9.70 9.69 14.97
N GLY A 452 10.27 10.89 14.85
CA GLY A 452 10.59 11.49 13.56
C GLY A 452 9.34 11.92 12.78
N GLY A 453 9.44 11.83 11.45
CA GLY A 453 8.33 12.16 10.55
C GLY A 453 7.55 10.91 10.15
N LEU A 454 6.31 10.81 10.61
CA LEU A 454 5.38 9.71 10.32
C LEU A 454 4.46 10.02 9.14
N THR A 455 4.08 8.96 8.43
CA THR A 455 3.03 8.89 7.41
C THR A 455 1.82 8.11 7.93
N TYR A 456 0.75 7.98 7.13
CA TYR A 456 -0.45 7.26 7.56
C TYR A 456 -0.22 5.76 7.81
N ASN A 457 0.76 5.14 7.17
CA ASN A 457 0.98 3.70 7.35
C ASN A 457 1.73 3.35 8.64
N ASP A 458 2.36 4.33 9.27
CA ASP A 458 3.28 4.11 10.40
C ASP A 458 2.57 3.98 11.75
N PHE A 459 1.25 4.11 11.81
CA PHE A 459 0.47 3.99 13.04
C PHE A 459 -0.95 3.45 12.82
N LEU A 460 -1.63 3.09 13.90
CA LEU A 460 -3.04 2.67 13.97
C LEU A 460 -3.81 3.52 14.97
N LEU A 461 -5.13 3.50 14.85
CA LEU A 461 -6.03 3.90 15.93
C LEU A 461 -6.45 2.63 16.67
N LEU A 462 -6.48 2.68 18.00
CA LEU A 462 -6.98 1.58 18.82
C LEU A 462 -8.51 1.62 18.89
N PRO A 463 -9.17 0.44 18.93
CA PRO A 463 -10.63 0.36 19.04
C PRO A 463 -11.12 0.87 20.40
N GLY A 464 -12.37 1.32 20.42
CA GLY A 464 -13.05 1.80 21.63
C GLY A 464 -14.25 0.93 22.00
N LYS A 465 -15.26 1.56 22.61
CA LYS A 465 -16.52 0.90 23.00
C LYS A 465 -17.61 1.18 21.97
N ILE A 466 -18.21 0.12 21.44
CA ILE A 466 -19.33 0.23 20.50
C ILE A 466 -20.66 0.13 21.26
N ASP A 467 -21.51 1.15 21.15
CA ASP A 467 -22.89 1.14 21.67
C ASP A 467 -23.92 1.76 20.70
N PHE A 468 -23.61 1.74 19.40
CA PHE A 468 -24.45 2.24 18.31
C PHE A 468 -24.14 1.55 16.97
N PRO A 469 -25.07 1.57 16.01
CA PRO A 469 -24.81 1.11 14.64
C PRO A 469 -24.02 2.14 13.82
N ALA A 470 -23.23 1.70 12.84
CA ALA A 470 -22.48 2.58 11.93
C ALA A 470 -23.36 3.60 11.19
N SER A 471 -24.63 3.27 10.91
CA SER A 471 -25.58 4.18 10.25
C SER A 471 -25.82 5.48 11.00
N ASP A 472 -25.65 5.47 12.32
CA ASP A 472 -25.86 6.64 13.18
C ASP A 472 -24.66 7.61 13.17
N VAL A 473 -23.55 7.22 12.51
CA VAL A 473 -22.33 8.02 12.47
C VAL A 473 -22.48 9.20 11.52
N ILE A 474 -22.21 10.39 12.03
CA ILE A 474 -22.26 11.66 11.31
C ILE A 474 -20.85 12.04 10.82
N THR A 475 -20.65 12.09 9.51
CA THR A 475 -19.36 12.44 8.88
C THR A 475 -19.28 13.89 8.40
N GLU A 476 -20.18 14.74 8.88
CA GLU A 476 -20.19 16.16 8.53
C GLU A 476 -18.94 16.88 9.08
N SER A 477 -18.33 17.72 8.25
CA SER A 477 -17.12 18.43 8.63
C SER A 477 -16.92 19.72 7.84
N ARG A 478 -16.24 20.69 8.48
CA ARG A 478 -15.89 21.98 7.87
C ARG A 478 -14.66 21.85 6.96
N ILE A 479 -14.74 22.48 5.80
CA ILE A 479 -13.60 22.64 4.86
C ILE A 479 -13.10 24.08 4.76
N THR A 480 -13.96 25.04 5.10
CA THR A 480 -13.62 26.44 5.29
C THR A 480 -14.32 26.95 6.55
N ARG A 481 -14.09 28.22 6.92
CA ARG A 481 -14.79 28.84 8.05
C ARG A 481 -16.32 28.70 7.89
N ASN A 482 -16.87 28.90 6.71
CA ASN A 482 -18.34 28.94 6.54
C ASN A 482 -18.94 27.74 5.79
N VAL A 483 -18.14 26.88 5.17
CA VAL A 483 -18.64 25.74 4.40
C VAL A 483 -18.44 24.41 5.13
N VAL A 484 -19.55 23.69 5.29
CA VAL A 484 -19.62 22.34 5.84
C VAL A 484 -19.98 21.37 4.71
N LEU A 485 -19.22 20.28 4.60
CA LEU A 485 -19.56 19.15 3.74
C LEU A 485 -20.25 18.06 4.54
N LYS A 486 -21.12 17.30 3.87
CA LYS A 486 -21.81 16.15 4.49
C LYS A 486 -20.94 14.91 4.54
N THR A 487 -20.02 14.79 3.60
CA THR A 487 -18.96 13.79 3.61
C THR A 487 -17.60 14.48 3.45
N PRO A 488 -16.52 14.00 4.08
CA PRO A 488 -15.25 14.71 4.15
C PRO A 488 -14.39 14.51 2.88
N PHE A 489 -15.02 14.48 1.70
CA PHE A 489 -14.38 14.10 0.44
C PHE A 489 -14.24 15.28 -0.51
N MET A 490 -13.01 15.53 -0.95
CA MET A 490 -12.69 16.52 -1.97
C MET A 490 -11.95 15.87 -3.15
N SER A 491 -12.33 16.19 -4.39
CA SER A 491 -11.55 15.75 -5.57
C SER A 491 -10.48 16.78 -5.92
N SER A 492 -9.28 16.29 -6.27
CA SER A 492 -8.11 17.13 -6.55
C SER A 492 -8.27 17.97 -7.83
N PRO A 493 -7.79 19.23 -7.88
CA PRO A 493 -7.83 20.08 -9.06
C PRO A 493 -6.79 19.68 -10.11
N MET A 494 -6.99 18.52 -10.73
CA MET A 494 -6.14 17.96 -11.75
C MET A 494 -6.94 17.69 -13.03
N ASP A 495 -6.29 17.89 -14.18
CA ASP A 495 -6.86 17.68 -15.52
C ASP A 495 -7.20 16.22 -15.84
N THR A 496 -6.81 15.29 -14.97
CA THR A 496 -7.10 13.84 -15.04
C THR A 496 -8.04 13.38 -13.92
N VAL A 497 -8.61 14.31 -13.15
CA VAL A 497 -9.50 14.01 -12.02
C VAL A 497 -10.77 14.83 -12.03
N THR A 498 -10.70 16.16 -12.11
CA THR A 498 -11.86 17.02 -11.80
C THR A 498 -12.20 18.03 -12.89
N GLU A 499 -13.19 17.67 -13.71
CA GLU A 499 -13.98 18.58 -14.53
C GLU A 499 -15.45 18.62 -14.04
N SER A 500 -16.37 19.17 -14.84
CA SER A 500 -17.80 19.30 -14.50
C SER A 500 -18.44 18.02 -13.98
N ASN A 501 -18.20 16.87 -14.64
CA ASN A 501 -18.84 15.60 -14.28
C ASN A 501 -18.44 15.12 -12.88
N MET A 502 -17.13 15.11 -12.59
CA MET A 502 -16.62 14.79 -11.26
C MET A 502 -17.12 15.80 -10.23
N ALA A 503 -17.05 17.10 -10.50
CA ALA A 503 -17.47 18.13 -9.56
C ALA A 503 -18.96 18.01 -9.20
N ILE A 504 -19.83 17.75 -10.18
CA ILE A 504 -21.26 17.50 -9.96
C ILE A 504 -21.45 16.23 -9.11
N ALA A 505 -20.79 15.12 -9.47
CA ALA A 505 -20.97 13.86 -8.77
C ALA A 505 -20.49 13.93 -7.31
N MET A 506 -19.34 14.55 -7.07
CA MET A 506 -18.81 14.81 -5.71
C MET A 506 -19.81 15.63 -4.89
N ALA A 507 -20.33 16.73 -5.45
CA ALA A 507 -21.27 17.62 -4.75
C ALA A 507 -22.60 16.91 -4.45
N LEU A 508 -23.16 16.13 -5.38
CA LEU A 508 -24.37 15.33 -5.15
C LEU A 508 -24.18 14.31 -4.01
N LEU A 509 -22.99 13.74 -3.86
CA LEU A 509 -22.67 12.73 -2.85
C LEU A 509 -22.15 13.33 -1.54
N GLY A 510 -22.34 14.64 -1.35
CA GLY A 510 -22.03 15.35 -0.10
C GLY A 510 -20.58 15.75 0.09
N GLY A 511 -19.73 15.51 -0.92
CA GLY A 511 -18.38 16.04 -1.00
C GLY A 511 -18.33 17.34 -1.80
N ILE A 512 -17.18 17.64 -2.41
CA ILE A 512 -17.03 18.74 -3.37
C ILE A 512 -15.91 18.43 -4.36
N GLY A 513 -16.03 18.87 -5.61
CA GLY A 513 -14.94 18.78 -6.58
C GLY A 513 -14.34 20.14 -6.88
N VAL A 514 -13.01 20.21 -6.92
CA VAL A 514 -12.26 21.42 -7.28
C VAL A 514 -11.84 21.37 -8.74
N ILE A 515 -12.43 22.21 -9.58
CA ILE A 515 -12.14 22.25 -11.03
C ILE A 515 -10.71 22.76 -11.28
N HIS A 516 -9.93 22.04 -12.10
CA HIS A 516 -8.56 22.42 -12.44
C HIS A 516 -8.48 23.69 -13.32
N HIS A 517 -7.33 24.36 -13.30
CA HIS A 517 -7.10 25.59 -14.07
C HIS A 517 -6.16 25.43 -15.28
N ASN A 518 -5.84 24.18 -15.67
CA ASN A 518 -5.07 23.87 -16.88
C ASN A 518 -5.89 23.96 -18.17
N GLN A 519 -6.50 25.13 -18.37
CA GLN A 519 -7.44 25.45 -19.46
C GLN A 519 -7.65 26.97 -19.50
N SER A 520 -8.37 27.49 -20.50
CA SER A 520 -8.72 28.92 -20.53
C SER A 520 -9.63 29.32 -19.37
N ALA A 521 -9.69 30.61 -19.05
CA ALA A 521 -10.53 31.12 -17.96
C ALA A 521 -12.02 30.93 -18.27
N GLU A 522 -12.41 31.10 -19.54
CA GLU A 522 -13.78 30.95 -20.04
C GLU A 522 -14.24 29.50 -19.99
N SER A 523 -13.37 28.55 -20.37
CA SER A 523 -13.64 27.12 -20.27
C SER A 523 -13.87 26.70 -18.83
N GLN A 524 -13.02 27.17 -17.91
CA GLN A 524 -13.16 26.91 -16.49
C GLN A 524 -14.45 27.53 -15.92
N ALA A 525 -14.78 28.76 -16.32
CA ALA A 525 -16.03 29.43 -15.92
C ALA A 525 -17.28 28.69 -16.43
N ALA A 526 -17.23 28.16 -17.66
CA ALA A 526 -18.30 27.33 -18.21
C ALA A 526 -18.50 26.04 -17.41
N MET A 527 -17.41 25.40 -16.94
CA MET A 527 -17.51 24.24 -16.04
C MET A 527 -18.13 24.61 -14.69
N VAL A 528 -17.73 25.73 -14.08
CA VAL A 528 -18.36 26.24 -12.84
C VAL A 528 -19.86 26.47 -13.06
N ALA A 529 -20.23 27.17 -14.13
CA ALA A 529 -21.62 27.41 -14.48
C ALA A 529 -22.41 26.10 -14.69
N ALA A 530 -21.79 25.07 -15.29
CA ALA A 530 -22.40 23.75 -15.45
C ALA A 530 -22.69 23.08 -14.10
N VAL A 531 -21.77 23.15 -13.14
CA VAL A 531 -21.98 22.65 -11.76
C VAL A 531 -23.13 23.41 -11.09
N LYS A 532 -23.08 24.75 -11.12
CA LYS A 532 -24.07 25.62 -10.46
C LYS A 532 -25.48 25.46 -11.04
N ARG A 533 -25.59 25.21 -12.35
CA ARG A 533 -26.88 25.01 -13.04
C ARG A 533 -27.41 23.57 -12.92
N HIS A 534 -26.62 22.62 -12.42
CA HIS A 534 -27.02 21.21 -12.42
C HIS A 534 -28.24 20.91 -11.54
N GLU A 535 -28.36 21.59 -10.40
CA GLU A 535 -29.52 21.50 -9.50
C GLU A 535 -29.88 22.92 -9.07
N ASN A 536 -31.14 23.31 -9.18
CA ASN A 536 -31.62 24.63 -8.76
C ASN A 536 -32.90 24.47 -7.94
N GLY A 537 -33.17 25.45 -7.06
CA GLY A 537 -34.50 25.62 -6.49
C GLY A 537 -35.40 26.34 -7.48
N PHE A 538 -35.12 27.63 -7.67
CA PHE A 538 -35.70 28.44 -8.74
C PHE A 538 -34.62 28.71 -9.79
N ILE A 539 -34.92 28.40 -11.05
CA ILE A 539 -34.05 28.72 -12.19
C ILE A 539 -34.35 30.17 -12.59
N SER A 540 -33.45 31.09 -12.23
CA SER A 540 -33.62 32.53 -12.43
C SER A 540 -33.51 32.97 -13.89
N ASP A 541 -32.71 32.26 -14.68
CA ASP A 541 -32.45 32.56 -16.09
C ASP A 541 -32.68 31.30 -16.93
N PRO A 542 -33.94 30.87 -17.09
CA PRO A 542 -34.25 29.70 -17.89
C PRO A 542 -34.00 30.02 -19.37
N VAL A 543 -33.47 29.05 -20.11
CA VAL A 543 -33.41 29.15 -21.58
C VAL A 543 -34.84 29.24 -22.11
N VAL A 544 -35.11 30.29 -22.90
CA VAL A 544 -36.40 30.56 -23.52
C VAL A 544 -36.25 30.74 -25.02
N LEU A 545 -37.34 30.53 -25.74
CA LEU A 545 -37.41 30.71 -27.19
C LEU A 545 -38.66 31.51 -27.56
N SER A 546 -38.68 32.05 -28.79
CA SER A 546 -39.83 32.73 -29.37
C SER A 546 -40.75 31.74 -30.12
N PRO A 547 -42.02 32.09 -30.36
CA PRO A 547 -42.95 31.22 -31.10
C PRO A 547 -42.57 30.98 -32.57
N ASN A 548 -41.69 31.83 -33.13
CA ASN A 548 -41.25 31.80 -34.52
C ASN A 548 -39.99 30.94 -34.72
N GLN A 549 -39.32 30.56 -33.64
CA GLN A 549 -38.21 29.61 -33.70
C GLN A 549 -38.70 28.21 -34.05
N LEU A 550 -37.76 27.33 -34.39
CA LEU A 550 -38.04 26.02 -34.97
C LEU A 550 -37.81 24.90 -33.95
N VAL A 551 -38.33 23.71 -34.26
CA VAL A 551 -38.05 22.50 -33.49
C VAL A 551 -36.54 22.18 -33.51
N GLU A 552 -35.83 22.48 -34.59
CA GLU A 552 -34.37 22.30 -34.67
C GLU A 552 -33.61 23.07 -33.59
N ASP A 553 -34.03 24.30 -33.26
CA ASP A 553 -33.39 25.11 -32.22
C ASP A 553 -33.47 24.42 -30.85
N VAL A 554 -34.62 23.78 -30.56
CA VAL A 554 -34.81 23.01 -29.32
C VAL A 554 -33.94 21.74 -29.32
N LEU A 555 -33.80 21.08 -30.47
CA LEU A 555 -32.94 19.89 -30.61
C LEU A 555 -31.46 20.26 -30.44
N GLU A 556 -31.04 21.41 -30.96
CA GLU A 556 -29.69 21.92 -30.77
C GLU A 556 -29.42 22.25 -29.30
N ILE A 557 -30.37 22.90 -28.62
CA ILE A 557 -30.29 23.16 -27.17
C ILE A 557 -30.23 21.86 -26.39
N LYS A 558 -31.03 20.86 -26.76
CA LYS A 558 -31.00 19.53 -26.14
C LYS A 558 -29.63 18.86 -26.32
N ALA A 559 -29.02 18.98 -27.51
CA ALA A 559 -27.69 18.45 -27.76
C ALA A 559 -26.59 19.18 -26.96
N LYS A 560 -26.69 20.51 -26.85
CA LYS A 560 -25.70 21.35 -26.14
C LYS A 560 -25.83 21.30 -24.61
N LEU A 561 -27.06 21.38 -24.08
CA LEU A 561 -27.34 21.57 -22.66
C LEU A 561 -27.99 20.35 -21.99
N GLY A 562 -28.42 19.34 -22.75
CA GLY A 562 -28.97 18.09 -22.22
C GLY A 562 -30.43 18.15 -21.74
N PHE A 563 -31.15 19.25 -21.97
CA PHE A 563 -32.57 19.38 -21.60
C PHE A 563 -33.40 19.99 -22.73
N CYS A 564 -34.72 19.81 -22.64
CA CYS A 564 -35.68 20.17 -23.70
C CYS A 564 -36.98 20.78 -23.16
N GLY A 565 -37.06 21.07 -21.86
CA GLY A 565 -38.21 21.74 -21.26
C GLY A 565 -38.01 23.26 -21.31
N ILE A 566 -38.42 23.89 -22.40
CA ILE A 566 -38.11 25.28 -22.75
C ILE A 566 -39.40 26.11 -22.74
N PRO A 567 -39.53 27.12 -21.85
CA PRO A 567 -40.64 28.07 -21.91
C PRO A 567 -40.56 28.95 -23.17
N ILE A 568 -41.72 29.25 -23.75
CA ILE A 568 -41.83 30.10 -24.93
C ILE A 568 -42.37 31.45 -24.49
N THR A 569 -41.63 32.52 -24.76
CA THR A 569 -42.03 33.90 -24.50
C THR A 569 -42.24 34.65 -25.80
N ASP A 570 -43.14 35.62 -25.81
CA ASP A 570 -43.45 36.43 -27.00
C ASP A 570 -42.21 37.09 -27.63
N THR A 571 -41.26 37.54 -26.80
CA THR A 571 -40.02 38.16 -27.22
C THR A 571 -38.86 37.19 -27.45
N GLY A 572 -38.94 35.95 -26.95
CA GLY A 572 -37.81 35.03 -26.89
C GLY A 572 -36.78 35.38 -25.80
N PHE A 573 -37.11 36.28 -24.86
CA PHE A 573 -36.26 36.62 -23.72
C PHE A 573 -36.98 36.43 -22.38
N VAL A 574 -36.23 36.23 -21.31
CA VAL A 574 -36.76 36.20 -19.93
C VAL A 574 -37.34 37.58 -19.60
N GLY A 575 -38.47 37.63 -18.89
CA GLY A 575 -39.26 38.86 -18.72
C GLY A 575 -40.25 39.16 -19.85
N GLY A 576 -40.21 38.40 -20.96
CA GLY A 576 -41.28 38.37 -21.95
C GLY A 576 -42.55 37.71 -21.43
N LYS A 577 -43.70 37.97 -22.06
CA LYS A 577 -44.96 37.34 -21.71
C LYS A 577 -44.89 35.84 -22.03
N LEU A 578 -45.19 35.00 -21.05
CA LEU A 578 -45.19 33.55 -21.25
C LEU A 578 -46.39 33.14 -22.12
N VAL A 579 -46.12 32.52 -23.26
CA VAL A 579 -47.14 32.11 -24.24
C VAL A 579 -47.25 30.60 -24.41
N GLY A 580 -46.26 29.83 -23.96
CA GLY A 580 -46.28 28.36 -24.03
C GLY A 580 -45.08 27.70 -23.36
N ILE A 581 -45.04 26.37 -23.43
CA ILE A 581 -43.85 25.57 -23.10
C ILE A 581 -43.70 24.43 -24.10
N VAL A 582 -42.46 24.09 -24.45
CA VAL A 582 -42.11 22.93 -25.28
C VAL A 582 -41.33 21.94 -24.42
N THR A 583 -41.62 20.65 -24.59
CA THR A 583 -40.97 19.54 -23.89
C THR A 583 -40.49 18.47 -24.87
N ALA A 584 -39.69 17.50 -24.38
CA ALA A 584 -39.23 16.36 -25.18
C ALA A 584 -40.36 15.64 -25.94
N ARG A 585 -41.54 15.50 -25.32
CA ARG A 585 -42.66 14.75 -25.90
C ARG A 585 -43.30 15.50 -27.07
N ASP A 586 -43.29 16.83 -27.02
CA ASP A 586 -43.94 17.68 -28.01
C ASP A 586 -43.18 17.64 -29.34
N ILE A 587 -41.85 17.51 -29.28
CA ILE A 587 -40.95 17.51 -30.45
C ILE A 587 -40.49 16.12 -30.92
N GLN A 588 -40.73 15.06 -30.13
CA GLN A 588 -40.14 13.72 -30.36
C GLN A 588 -40.39 13.15 -31.76
N PHE A 589 -41.55 13.46 -32.35
CA PHE A 589 -41.99 12.95 -33.65
C PHE A 589 -42.38 14.08 -34.60
N ARG A 590 -41.78 15.26 -34.45
CA ARG A 590 -42.05 16.44 -35.30
C ARG A 590 -40.90 16.69 -36.28
N ASP A 591 -41.23 17.30 -37.41
CA ASP A 591 -40.23 17.74 -38.37
C ASP A 591 -39.39 18.89 -37.79
N PRO A 592 -38.04 18.86 -37.86
CA PRO A 592 -37.18 19.92 -37.34
C PRO A 592 -37.51 21.33 -37.86
N SER A 593 -38.08 21.45 -39.07
CA SER A 593 -38.47 22.72 -39.69
C SER A 593 -39.81 23.29 -39.19
N THR A 594 -40.51 22.59 -38.29
CA THR A 594 -41.80 23.05 -37.75
C THR A 594 -41.60 24.21 -36.77
N ALA A 595 -42.44 25.25 -36.85
CA ALA A 595 -42.41 26.37 -35.90
C ALA A 595 -42.91 25.97 -34.50
N LEU A 596 -42.30 26.52 -33.45
CA LEU A 596 -42.63 26.20 -32.05
C LEU A 596 -44.06 26.56 -31.67
N SER A 597 -44.62 27.61 -32.26
CA SER A 597 -46.03 28.00 -32.10
C SER A 597 -47.03 26.89 -32.46
N GLN A 598 -46.67 25.95 -33.34
CA GLN A 598 -47.56 24.86 -33.76
C GLN A 598 -47.47 23.61 -32.87
N VAL A 599 -46.44 23.52 -32.02
CA VAL A 599 -46.14 22.33 -31.20
C VAL A 599 -46.17 22.60 -29.70
N MET A 600 -46.03 23.86 -29.26
CA MET A 600 -45.99 24.23 -27.84
C MET A 600 -47.31 23.96 -27.12
N THR A 601 -47.23 23.60 -25.85
CA THR A 601 -48.40 23.53 -24.97
C THR A 601 -48.75 24.94 -24.47
N THR A 602 -50.00 25.35 -24.63
CA THR A 602 -50.52 26.68 -24.20
C THR A 602 -51.30 26.64 -22.89
N ASP A 603 -51.86 25.49 -22.51
CA ASP A 603 -52.51 25.30 -21.21
C ASP A 603 -51.45 25.00 -20.13
N LEU A 604 -51.05 26.07 -19.43
CA LEU A 604 -49.93 26.05 -18.50
C LEU A 604 -50.40 26.17 -17.05
N VAL A 605 -49.90 25.27 -16.21
CA VAL A 605 -49.90 25.48 -14.75
C VAL A 605 -48.73 26.39 -14.43
N THR A 606 -49.01 27.56 -13.85
CA THR A 606 -48.01 28.56 -13.43
C THR A 606 -48.17 28.91 -11.96
N ALA A 607 -47.13 29.50 -11.36
CA ALA A 607 -47.21 30.06 -10.02
C ALA A 607 -46.85 31.56 -10.03
N GLN A 608 -47.35 32.31 -9.05
CA GLN A 608 -47.11 33.76 -8.95
C GLN A 608 -45.76 34.07 -8.31
N GLN A 609 -45.15 35.18 -8.72
CA GLN A 609 -43.93 35.71 -8.12
C GLN A 609 -44.14 35.98 -6.61
N GLY A 610 -43.15 35.60 -5.79
CA GLY A 610 -43.20 35.72 -4.33
C GLY A 610 -43.59 34.42 -3.61
N ILE A 611 -43.95 33.37 -4.35
CA ILE A 611 -44.19 32.04 -3.80
C ILE A 611 -42.94 31.45 -3.14
N THR A 612 -43.13 30.70 -2.04
CA THR A 612 -42.02 29.98 -1.41
C THR A 612 -41.65 28.73 -2.21
N LEU A 613 -40.41 28.24 -2.05
CA LEU A 613 -39.98 27.01 -2.71
C LEU A 613 -40.84 25.80 -2.31
N SER A 614 -41.30 25.75 -1.05
CA SER A 614 -42.14 24.65 -0.57
C SER A 614 -43.49 24.62 -1.28
N GLU A 615 -44.17 25.76 -1.32
CA GLU A 615 -45.48 25.89 -1.99
C GLU A 615 -45.36 25.61 -3.50
N ALA A 616 -44.30 26.12 -4.15
CA ALA A 616 -44.05 25.84 -5.56
C ALA A 616 -43.81 24.35 -5.83
N ASN A 617 -43.13 23.64 -4.91
CA ASN A 617 -42.93 22.20 -5.00
C ASN A 617 -44.23 21.42 -4.85
N ASP A 618 -45.16 21.89 -4.03
CA ASP A 618 -46.47 21.25 -3.85
C ASP A 618 -47.34 21.42 -5.10
N ILE A 619 -47.38 22.62 -5.69
CA ILE A 619 -48.05 22.85 -6.99
C ILE A 619 -47.46 21.95 -8.09
N LEU A 620 -46.14 21.83 -8.16
CA LEU A 620 -45.50 20.98 -9.17
C LEU A 620 -45.79 19.48 -8.93
N ARG A 621 -45.91 19.06 -7.66
CA ARG A 621 -46.26 17.68 -7.28
C ARG A 621 -47.70 17.35 -7.66
N ASP A 622 -48.63 18.25 -7.38
CA ASP A 622 -50.06 18.06 -7.61
C ASP A 622 -50.41 18.13 -9.09
N SER A 623 -49.79 19.06 -9.83
CA SER A 623 -49.95 19.17 -11.28
C SER A 623 -49.38 17.98 -12.06
N LYS A 624 -48.46 17.21 -11.45
CA LYS A 624 -47.72 16.09 -12.05
C LYS A 624 -46.98 16.46 -13.35
N LYS A 625 -46.75 17.75 -13.59
CA LYS A 625 -46.01 18.27 -14.74
C LYS A 625 -44.50 18.18 -14.50
N GLY A 626 -43.72 18.35 -15.57
CA GLY A 626 -42.26 18.29 -15.50
C GLY A 626 -41.59 19.62 -15.12
N LYS A 627 -42.32 20.74 -15.27
CA LYS A 627 -41.84 22.11 -15.12
C LYS A 627 -42.99 22.98 -14.58
N LEU A 628 -42.65 23.99 -13.79
CA LEU A 628 -43.56 25.00 -13.26
C LEU A 628 -42.99 26.40 -13.53
N PRO A 629 -43.51 27.13 -14.53
CA PRO A 629 -43.14 28.52 -14.77
C PRO A 629 -43.67 29.44 -13.67
N ILE A 630 -42.83 30.39 -13.24
CA ILE A 630 -43.17 31.41 -12.26
C ILE A 630 -43.33 32.74 -13.00
N VAL A 631 -44.49 33.36 -12.88
CA VAL A 631 -44.85 34.59 -13.59
C VAL A 631 -45.18 35.73 -12.63
N ASN A 632 -44.99 36.97 -13.07
CA ASN A 632 -45.49 38.14 -12.34
C ASN A 632 -46.97 38.42 -12.68
N ALA A 633 -47.54 39.47 -12.08
CA ALA A 633 -48.92 39.87 -12.31
C ALA A 633 -49.24 40.25 -13.78
N ALA A 634 -48.24 40.62 -14.57
CA ALA A 634 -48.37 40.92 -16.00
C ALA A 634 -48.28 39.66 -16.91
N GLY A 635 -48.10 38.47 -16.32
CA GLY A 635 -47.92 37.22 -17.05
C GLY A 635 -46.53 37.04 -17.67
N GLN A 636 -45.54 37.82 -17.23
CA GLN A 636 -44.17 37.72 -17.70
C GLN A 636 -43.41 36.64 -16.94
N LEU A 637 -42.56 35.88 -17.65
CA LEU A 637 -41.77 34.81 -17.04
C LEU A 637 -40.61 35.38 -16.20
N ILE A 638 -40.58 35.01 -14.93
CA ILE A 638 -39.54 35.43 -13.98
C ILE A 638 -38.57 34.29 -13.66
N SER A 639 -39.07 33.06 -13.45
CA SER A 639 -38.22 31.90 -13.15
C SER A 639 -38.90 30.59 -13.52
N LEU A 640 -38.18 29.48 -13.48
CA LEU A 640 -38.71 28.14 -13.76
C LEU A 640 -38.33 27.16 -12.65
N LEU A 641 -39.23 26.25 -12.30
CA LEU A 641 -38.94 25.15 -11.39
C LEU A 641 -39.08 23.82 -12.12
N ALA A 642 -38.19 22.86 -11.84
CA ALA A 642 -38.14 21.58 -12.55
C ALA A 642 -38.33 20.38 -11.62
N ARG A 643 -39.16 19.42 -12.06
CA ARG A 643 -39.44 18.20 -11.27
C ARG A 643 -38.19 17.33 -11.12
N SER A 644 -37.28 17.39 -12.08
CA SER A 644 -35.98 16.72 -12.01
C SER A 644 -35.18 17.15 -10.79
N ASP A 645 -35.27 18.41 -10.37
CA ASP A 645 -34.50 18.92 -9.23
C ASP A 645 -35.05 18.38 -7.90
N LEU A 646 -36.37 18.18 -7.82
CA LEU A 646 -37.00 17.48 -6.68
C LEU A 646 -36.56 16.03 -6.59
N LEU A 647 -36.50 15.33 -7.72
CA LEU A 647 -36.02 13.95 -7.77
C LEU A 647 -34.53 13.85 -7.40
N LYS A 648 -33.71 14.82 -7.83
CA LYS A 648 -32.29 14.90 -7.43
C LYS A 648 -32.15 15.10 -5.92
N ASN A 649 -32.87 16.06 -5.35
CA ASN A 649 -32.87 16.30 -3.90
C ASN A 649 -33.32 15.07 -3.10
N GLN A 650 -34.31 14.32 -3.60
CA GLN A 650 -34.75 13.06 -2.99
C GLN A 650 -33.70 11.95 -3.10
N SER A 651 -33.06 11.82 -4.27
CA SER A 651 -32.07 10.78 -4.55
C SER A 651 -30.73 11.03 -3.85
N TYR A 652 -30.40 12.29 -3.61
CA TYR A 652 -29.14 12.75 -3.05
C TYR A 652 -29.37 13.61 -1.80
N PRO A 653 -29.81 13.00 -0.68
CA PRO A 653 -30.14 13.73 0.54
C PRO A 653 -28.92 14.39 1.21
N LEU A 654 -27.72 13.87 0.93
CA LEU A 654 -26.46 14.39 1.47
C LEU A 654 -25.82 15.47 0.58
N ALA A 655 -26.47 15.90 -0.51
CA ALA A 655 -25.86 16.82 -1.46
C ALA A 655 -25.34 18.12 -0.83
N SER A 656 -24.12 18.50 -1.20
CA SER A 656 -23.45 19.74 -0.82
C SER A 656 -24.01 20.91 -1.62
N LYS A 657 -24.96 21.63 -1.05
CA LYS A 657 -25.65 22.74 -1.70
C LYS A 657 -25.89 23.93 -0.80
N ASN A 658 -26.02 25.10 -1.43
CA ASN A 658 -26.40 26.32 -0.75
C ASN A 658 -27.84 26.19 -0.22
N PRO A 659 -28.09 26.38 1.09
CA PRO A 659 -29.42 26.22 1.67
C PRO A 659 -30.50 27.12 1.07
N LYS A 660 -30.13 28.31 0.56
CA LYS A 660 -31.04 29.32 0.00
C LYS A 660 -31.35 29.06 -1.47
N SER A 661 -30.33 28.99 -2.33
CA SER A 661 -30.54 28.80 -3.77
C SER A 661 -30.79 27.35 -4.17
N LYS A 662 -30.48 26.39 -3.28
CA LYS A 662 -30.43 24.94 -3.52
C LYS A 662 -29.43 24.50 -4.59
N GLN A 663 -28.60 25.42 -5.09
CA GLN A 663 -27.54 25.11 -6.04
C GLN A 663 -26.41 24.36 -5.36
N LEU A 664 -25.83 23.40 -6.08
CA LEU A 664 -24.62 22.71 -5.65
C LEU A 664 -23.49 23.72 -5.39
N TYR A 665 -22.65 23.44 -4.39
CA TYR A 665 -21.43 24.20 -4.18
C TYR A 665 -20.43 23.90 -5.31
N ALA A 666 -19.83 24.95 -5.88
CA ALA A 666 -18.76 24.82 -6.86
C ALA A 666 -17.43 25.34 -6.29
N ALA A 667 -16.36 24.59 -6.54
CA ALA A 667 -14.99 24.98 -6.21
C ALA A 667 -14.09 24.92 -7.44
N ALA A 668 -13.10 25.81 -7.49
CA ALA A 668 -12.16 25.90 -8.61
C ALA A 668 -10.78 26.32 -8.11
N ALA A 669 -9.74 25.78 -8.75
CA ALA A 669 -8.37 26.19 -8.54
C ALA A 669 -8.02 27.44 -9.36
N VAL A 670 -7.13 28.28 -8.86
CA VAL A 670 -6.49 29.37 -9.62
C VAL A 670 -5.02 29.50 -9.21
N GLY A 671 -4.21 30.10 -10.07
CA GLY A 671 -2.84 30.46 -9.72
C GLY A 671 -2.79 31.71 -8.82
N THR A 672 -1.60 32.27 -8.67
CA THR A 672 -1.35 33.45 -7.83
C THR A 672 -0.73 34.61 -8.61
N ARG A 673 -0.83 34.59 -9.95
CA ARG A 673 -0.27 35.65 -10.80
C ARG A 673 -1.31 36.75 -11.03
N PRO A 674 -0.90 37.98 -11.40
CA PRO A 674 -1.85 39.06 -11.66
C PRO A 674 -2.92 38.72 -12.69
N SER A 675 -2.59 37.94 -13.72
CA SER A 675 -3.55 37.46 -14.73
C SER A 675 -4.63 36.53 -14.18
N ASP A 676 -4.38 35.84 -13.06
CA ASP A 676 -5.38 34.99 -12.41
C ASP A 676 -6.51 35.81 -11.75
N ARG A 677 -6.34 37.13 -11.58
CA ARG A 677 -7.40 38.02 -11.08
C ARG A 677 -8.56 38.14 -12.07
N GLU A 678 -8.26 38.25 -13.36
CA GLU A 678 -9.26 38.28 -14.43
C GLU A 678 -9.95 36.93 -14.55
N ARG A 679 -9.18 35.83 -14.47
CA ARG A 679 -9.74 34.47 -14.40
C ARG A 679 -10.72 34.35 -13.24
N LEU A 680 -10.33 34.77 -12.03
CA LEU A 680 -11.20 34.66 -10.87
C LEU A 680 -12.48 35.49 -11.02
N ALA A 681 -12.41 36.68 -11.63
CA ALA A 681 -13.59 37.50 -11.88
C ALA A 681 -14.65 36.74 -12.72
N LEU A 682 -14.22 36.06 -13.79
CA LEU A 682 -15.10 35.23 -14.62
C LEU A 682 -15.69 34.03 -13.85
N LEU A 683 -14.90 33.41 -12.97
CA LEU A 683 -15.39 32.30 -12.14
C LEU A 683 -16.42 32.77 -11.10
N VAL A 684 -16.20 33.94 -10.48
CA VAL A 684 -17.14 34.54 -9.53
C VAL A 684 -18.44 34.92 -10.25
N GLU A 685 -18.36 35.47 -11.45
CA GLU A 685 -19.54 35.74 -12.29
C GLU A 685 -20.32 34.47 -12.62
N ALA A 686 -19.62 33.36 -12.87
CA ALA A 686 -20.24 32.03 -13.06
C ALA A 686 -20.85 31.44 -11.77
N GLY A 687 -20.66 32.08 -10.61
CA GLY A 687 -21.24 31.67 -9.33
C GLY A 687 -20.35 30.77 -8.47
N LEU A 688 -19.02 30.89 -8.58
CA LEU A 688 -18.07 30.16 -7.74
C LEU A 688 -18.28 30.43 -6.24
N ASP A 689 -18.28 29.38 -5.42
CA ASP A 689 -18.44 29.51 -3.96
C ASP A 689 -17.10 29.45 -3.21
N ILE A 690 -16.16 28.62 -3.68
CA ILE A 690 -14.85 28.39 -3.04
C ILE A 690 -13.74 28.47 -4.07
N VAL A 691 -12.72 29.29 -3.80
CA VAL A 691 -11.49 29.34 -4.60
C VAL A 691 -10.35 28.65 -3.85
N VAL A 692 -9.61 27.79 -4.56
CA VAL A 692 -8.41 27.12 -4.05
C VAL A 692 -7.19 27.75 -4.72
N LEU A 693 -6.30 28.36 -3.96
CA LEU A 693 -5.04 28.89 -4.49
C LEU A 693 -4.03 27.75 -4.65
N ASP A 694 -3.72 27.41 -5.90
CA ASP A 694 -2.99 26.19 -6.23
C ASP A 694 -1.49 26.49 -6.42
N SER A 695 -0.69 26.11 -5.43
CA SER A 695 0.77 26.20 -5.45
C SER A 695 1.39 24.95 -4.83
N SER A 696 2.61 24.59 -5.23
CA SER A 696 3.37 23.56 -4.51
C SER A 696 3.85 24.06 -3.14
N GLN A 697 4.16 25.36 -3.04
CA GLN A 697 4.60 26.03 -1.82
C GLN A 697 3.86 27.38 -1.71
N GLY A 698 2.81 27.41 -0.89
CA GLY A 698 1.86 28.52 -0.86
C GLY A 698 2.33 29.74 -0.07
N ASN A 699 3.30 29.60 0.83
CA ASN A 699 3.82 30.70 1.62
C ASN A 699 4.74 31.58 0.77
N SER A 700 4.13 32.50 0.03
CA SER A 700 4.79 33.43 -0.88
C SER A 700 4.08 34.77 -0.84
N VAL A 701 4.83 35.84 -1.14
CA VAL A 701 4.26 37.20 -1.25
C VAL A 701 3.12 37.25 -2.27
N TYR A 702 3.26 36.53 -3.40
CA TYR A 702 2.23 36.48 -4.44
C TYR A 702 0.90 35.91 -3.93
N GLN A 703 0.94 34.83 -3.16
CA GLN A 703 -0.28 34.23 -2.64
C GLN A 703 -0.89 35.07 -1.52
N ILE A 704 -0.06 35.65 -0.64
CA ILE A 704 -0.52 36.56 0.43
C ILE A 704 -1.26 37.76 -0.17
N ASP A 705 -0.66 38.42 -1.16
CA ASP A 705 -1.27 39.56 -1.85
C ASP A 705 -2.56 39.16 -2.58
N MET A 706 -2.59 37.96 -3.17
CA MET A 706 -3.79 37.42 -3.82
C MET A 706 -4.92 37.17 -2.80
N ILE A 707 -4.62 36.57 -1.64
CA ILE A 707 -5.64 36.35 -0.58
C ILE A 707 -6.21 37.70 -0.14
N GLN A 708 -5.36 38.66 0.20
CA GLN A 708 -5.80 39.99 0.65
C GLN A 708 -6.66 40.69 -0.41
N TRP A 709 -6.25 40.63 -1.68
CA TRP A 709 -7.03 41.17 -2.79
C TRP A 709 -8.39 40.48 -2.96
N ILE A 710 -8.45 39.14 -2.85
CA ILE A 710 -9.70 38.38 -2.94
C ILE A 710 -10.63 38.77 -1.79
N LYS A 711 -10.13 38.82 -0.55
CA LYS A 711 -10.97 39.16 0.61
C LYS A 711 -11.47 40.61 0.55
N ALA A 712 -10.71 41.53 -0.04
CA ALA A 712 -11.14 42.90 -0.27
C ALA A 712 -12.17 43.03 -1.40
N THR A 713 -11.98 42.30 -2.51
CA THR A 713 -12.80 42.41 -3.72
C THR A 713 -14.08 41.57 -3.65
N TYR A 714 -13.97 40.35 -3.13
CA TYR A 714 -15.03 39.34 -3.05
C TYR A 714 -15.15 38.80 -1.61
N PRO A 715 -15.65 39.61 -0.65
CA PRO A 715 -15.65 39.24 0.78
C PRO A 715 -16.47 37.99 1.10
N ARG A 716 -17.44 37.63 0.24
CA ARG A 716 -18.30 36.44 0.39
C ARG A 716 -17.69 35.17 -0.20
N LEU A 717 -16.62 35.28 -0.99
CA LEU A 717 -15.93 34.13 -1.58
C LEU A 717 -15.03 33.50 -0.51
N GLU A 718 -15.14 32.19 -0.35
CA GLU A 718 -14.30 31.44 0.59
C GLU A 718 -12.97 31.07 -0.07
N VAL A 719 -11.86 31.28 0.63
CA VAL A 719 -10.51 31.09 0.11
C VAL A 719 -9.80 29.95 0.84
N ILE A 720 -9.47 28.87 0.14
CA ILE A 720 -8.56 27.83 0.62
C ILE A 720 -7.16 28.12 0.10
N ALA A 721 -6.24 28.45 1.00
CA ALA A 721 -4.86 28.76 0.68
C ALA A 721 -3.94 27.54 0.83
N GLY A 722 -2.86 27.48 0.04
CA GLY A 722 -1.92 26.36 0.08
C GLY A 722 -0.99 26.22 -1.13
N ASN A 723 -0.19 25.17 -1.20
CA ASN A 723 -0.07 24.14 -0.17
C ASN A 723 0.90 24.55 0.95
N VAL A 724 0.66 24.06 2.17
CA VAL A 724 1.53 24.25 3.35
C VAL A 724 1.84 22.91 4.01
N VAL A 725 2.96 22.82 4.74
CA VAL A 725 3.36 21.64 5.54
C VAL A 725 3.93 21.99 6.92
N THR A 726 4.05 23.27 7.27
CA THR A 726 4.56 23.74 8.57
C THR A 726 3.62 24.75 9.25
N ARG A 727 3.80 24.92 10.57
CA ARG A 727 3.01 25.87 11.38
C ARG A 727 3.25 27.31 10.96
N GLU A 728 4.48 27.64 10.57
CA GLU A 728 4.91 28.98 10.17
C GLU A 728 4.25 29.39 8.85
N GLN A 729 4.19 28.47 7.88
CA GLN A 729 3.48 28.69 6.62
C GLN A 729 1.98 28.88 6.88
N ALA A 730 1.38 28.05 7.74
CA ALA A 730 -0.02 28.17 8.12
C ALA A 730 -0.32 29.53 8.77
N ALA A 731 0.52 29.98 9.72
CA ALA A 731 0.36 31.27 10.38
C ALA A 731 0.35 32.44 9.38
N SER A 732 1.30 32.45 8.44
CA SER A 732 1.40 33.46 7.40
C SER A 732 0.12 33.59 6.56
N LEU A 733 -0.40 32.46 6.07
CA LEU A 733 -1.61 32.46 5.22
C LEU A 733 -2.90 32.71 6.01
N ILE A 734 -2.96 32.29 7.28
CA ILE A 734 -4.09 32.61 8.17
C ILE A 734 -4.16 34.13 8.41
N VAL A 735 -3.02 34.77 8.69
CA VAL A 735 -2.94 36.24 8.87
C VAL A 735 -3.35 36.97 7.59
N ALA A 736 -3.00 36.45 6.42
CA ALA A 736 -3.42 37.02 5.14
C ALA A 736 -4.94 36.99 4.91
N GLY A 737 -5.68 36.15 5.65
CA GLY A 737 -7.14 36.05 5.58
C GLY A 737 -7.67 34.75 4.97
N ALA A 738 -6.90 33.66 4.98
CA ALA A 738 -7.37 32.36 4.51
C ALA A 738 -8.55 31.82 5.34
N ASP A 739 -9.56 31.26 4.67
CA ASP A 739 -10.74 30.63 5.28
C ASP A 739 -10.56 29.11 5.48
N GLY A 740 -9.61 28.51 4.77
CA GLY A 740 -9.18 27.12 4.92
C GLY A 740 -7.74 26.95 4.43
N LEU A 741 -7.09 25.85 4.83
CA LEU A 741 -5.72 25.53 4.41
C LEU A 741 -5.66 24.18 3.70
N ARG A 742 -4.91 24.12 2.59
CA ARG A 742 -4.58 22.87 1.88
C ARG A 742 -3.19 22.40 2.30
N VAL A 743 -3.10 21.20 2.86
CA VAL A 743 -1.87 20.67 3.47
C VAL A 743 -1.34 19.48 2.72
N GLY A 744 -0.07 19.56 2.28
CA GLY A 744 0.65 18.46 1.65
C GLY A 744 1.65 18.93 0.60
N MET A 745 2.87 18.39 0.63
CA MET A 745 3.94 18.69 -0.32
C MET A 745 4.82 17.46 -0.53
N GLY A 746 4.82 16.92 -1.75
CA GLY A 746 5.55 15.69 -2.10
C GLY A 746 4.86 14.38 -1.70
N SER A 747 3.66 14.42 -1.11
CA SER A 747 2.93 13.24 -0.64
C SER A 747 1.99 12.61 -1.68
N GLY A 748 1.74 13.31 -2.80
CA GLY A 748 0.88 12.82 -3.87
C GLY A 748 1.48 11.61 -4.59
N SER A 749 0.66 10.67 -5.04
CA SER A 749 1.10 9.39 -5.65
C SER A 749 1.95 9.54 -6.93
N ILE A 750 1.95 10.72 -7.54
CA ILE A 750 2.66 11.06 -8.78
C ILE A 750 3.53 12.32 -8.62
N CYS A 751 3.67 12.79 -7.39
CA CYS A 751 4.49 13.95 -7.06
C CYS A 751 5.90 13.46 -6.73
N ILE A 752 6.91 14.04 -7.36
CA ILE A 752 8.33 13.73 -7.11
C ILE A 752 9.07 14.94 -6.53
N THR A 753 8.34 15.94 -6.01
CA THR A 753 8.92 17.16 -5.45
C THR A 753 9.90 16.88 -4.31
N GLN A 754 9.66 15.87 -3.46
CA GLN A 754 10.59 15.51 -2.39
C GLN A 754 11.94 15.05 -2.95
N GLU A 755 11.93 14.19 -3.96
CA GLU A 755 13.16 13.67 -4.57
C GLU A 755 13.90 14.74 -5.39
N ILE A 756 13.17 15.54 -6.16
CA ILE A 756 13.79 16.51 -7.08
C ILE A 756 14.18 17.81 -6.38
N MET A 757 13.34 18.33 -5.47
CA MET A 757 13.59 19.60 -4.78
C MET A 757 14.22 19.43 -3.40
N ALA A 758 14.27 18.20 -2.85
CA ALA A 758 14.64 17.95 -1.44
C ALA A 758 13.75 18.70 -0.42
N VAL A 759 12.55 19.12 -0.84
CA VAL A 759 11.59 19.87 0.00
C VAL A 759 10.24 19.14 0.03
N GLY A 760 9.77 18.87 1.24
CA GLY A 760 8.47 18.27 1.51
C GLY A 760 8.37 17.85 2.97
N ARG A 761 7.31 17.11 3.32
CA ARG A 761 7.14 16.58 4.67
C ARG A 761 6.26 15.32 4.68
N PRO A 762 6.53 14.33 5.55
CA PRO A 762 5.63 13.20 5.77
C PRO A 762 4.21 13.67 6.13
N GLN A 763 3.22 13.13 5.42
CA GLN A 763 1.88 13.73 5.36
C GLN A 763 1.16 13.73 6.72
N ALA A 764 1.24 12.65 7.50
CA ALA A 764 0.56 12.57 8.80
C ALA A 764 1.12 13.64 9.77
N THR A 765 2.45 13.76 9.82
CA THR A 765 3.13 14.79 10.62
C THR A 765 2.77 16.21 10.17
N ALA A 766 2.71 16.45 8.85
CA ALA A 766 2.32 17.74 8.29
C ALA A 766 0.88 18.12 8.65
N VAL A 767 -0.07 17.21 8.46
CA VAL A 767 -1.48 17.40 8.79
C VAL A 767 -1.65 17.70 10.27
N TYR A 768 -1.07 16.87 11.15
CA TYR A 768 -1.16 17.08 12.60
C TYR A 768 -0.61 18.44 13.02
N ALA A 769 0.62 18.77 12.63
CA ALA A 769 1.26 20.01 13.06
C ALA A 769 0.54 21.26 12.54
N VAL A 770 0.02 21.24 11.31
CA VAL A 770 -0.72 22.36 10.74
C VAL A 770 -2.13 22.45 11.34
N ALA A 771 -2.83 21.33 11.49
CA ALA A 771 -4.19 21.31 12.04
C ALA A 771 -4.22 21.69 13.52
N GLU A 772 -3.28 21.22 14.34
CA GLU A 772 -3.15 21.62 15.76
C GLU A 772 -3.08 23.16 15.90
N PHE A 773 -2.29 23.81 15.04
CA PHE A 773 -2.15 25.26 15.05
C PHE A 773 -3.36 25.97 14.43
N ALA A 774 -3.79 25.56 13.24
CA ALA A 774 -4.87 26.23 12.50
C ALA A 774 -6.23 26.13 13.21
N ASN A 775 -6.50 25.03 13.91
CA ASN A 775 -7.72 24.82 14.67
C ASN A 775 -7.88 25.84 15.82
N LYS A 776 -6.78 26.36 16.39
CA LYS A 776 -6.83 27.43 17.40
C LYS A 776 -7.44 28.73 16.87
N PHE A 777 -7.36 28.95 15.56
CA PHE A 777 -7.93 30.11 14.87
C PHE A 777 -9.25 29.78 14.14
N GLY A 778 -9.78 28.58 14.33
CA GLY A 778 -10.99 28.10 13.66
C GLY A 778 -10.83 27.98 12.14
N VAL A 779 -9.62 27.69 11.64
CA VAL A 779 -9.34 27.50 10.20
C VAL A 779 -9.22 26.00 9.91
N PRO A 780 -10.15 25.40 9.13
CA PRO A 780 -10.07 23.99 8.79
C PRO A 780 -8.91 23.67 7.85
N VAL A 781 -8.44 22.43 7.93
CA VAL A 781 -7.34 21.90 7.10
C VAL A 781 -7.84 20.81 6.17
N VAL A 782 -7.46 20.86 4.90
CA VAL A 782 -7.68 19.79 3.92
C VAL A 782 -6.39 19.01 3.76
N ALA A 783 -6.42 17.70 4.04
CA ALA A 783 -5.28 16.82 3.86
C ALA A 783 -5.20 16.36 2.39
N ASP A 784 -4.17 16.83 1.67
CA ASP A 784 -3.99 16.59 0.25
C ASP A 784 -2.74 15.74 -0.04
N GLY A 785 -2.94 14.59 -0.68
CA GLY A 785 -1.89 13.63 -1.00
C GLY A 785 -1.76 12.48 0.00
N GLY A 786 -1.23 11.35 -0.45
CA GLY A 786 -1.00 10.14 0.35
C GLY A 786 -2.24 9.31 0.69
N ILE A 787 -3.44 9.70 0.21
CA ILE A 787 -4.70 8.97 0.46
C ILE A 787 -4.89 7.86 -0.57
N GLY A 788 -4.85 6.60 -0.11
CA GLY A 788 -5.01 5.42 -0.97
C GLY A 788 -6.17 4.49 -0.59
N ASN A 789 -6.71 4.61 0.63
CA ASN A 789 -7.76 3.75 1.15
C ASN A 789 -8.52 4.46 2.30
N VAL A 790 -9.61 3.86 2.77
CA VAL A 790 -10.45 4.36 3.88
C VAL A 790 -9.64 4.61 5.16
N GLY A 791 -8.70 3.73 5.49
CA GLY A 791 -7.85 3.87 6.68
C GLY A 791 -7.03 5.16 6.67
N HIS A 792 -6.50 5.57 5.51
CA HIS A 792 -5.77 6.85 5.39
C HIS A 792 -6.70 8.05 5.60
N ILE A 793 -7.96 7.94 5.15
CA ILE A 793 -8.97 9.00 5.37
C ILE A 793 -9.22 9.19 6.86
N VAL A 794 -9.52 8.11 7.57
CA VAL A 794 -9.82 8.14 9.01
C VAL A 794 -8.62 8.66 9.80
N LYS A 795 -7.41 8.22 9.45
CA LYS A 795 -6.17 8.73 10.06
C LYS A 795 -5.98 10.21 9.83
N ALA A 796 -6.19 10.72 8.62
CA ALA A 796 -6.10 12.15 8.34
C ALA A 796 -7.12 12.97 9.16
N LEU A 797 -8.36 12.48 9.26
CA LEU A 797 -9.41 13.11 10.07
C LEU A 797 -9.07 13.12 11.57
N ALA A 798 -8.52 12.01 12.08
CA ALA A 798 -8.09 11.88 13.46
C ALA A 798 -6.94 12.86 13.79
N LEU A 799 -6.05 13.12 12.85
CA LEU A 799 -4.97 14.10 12.99
C LEU A 799 -5.43 15.56 12.83
N GLY A 800 -6.74 15.80 12.71
CA GLY A 800 -7.34 17.13 12.73
C GLY A 800 -7.73 17.70 11.37
N ALA A 801 -7.62 16.93 10.28
CA ALA A 801 -8.11 17.39 8.97
C ALA A 801 -9.64 17.53 8.96
N GLY A 802 -10.10 18.60 8.32
CA GLY A 802 -11.46 18.94 7.89
C GLY A 802 -12.01 17.98 6.84
N ALA A 803 -11.22 17.75 5.80
CA ALA A 803 -11.55 16.84 4.72
C ALA A 803 -10.26 16.27 4.12
N VAL A 804 -10.41 15.28 3.25
CA VAL A 804 -9.30 14.72 2.47
C VAL A 804 -9.48 15.03 1.00
N MET A 805 -8.39 15.43 0.35
CA MET A 805 -8.33 15.64 -1.09
C MET A 805 -7.72 14.41 -1.77
N MET A 806 -8.45 13.88 -2.76
CA MET A 806 -8.16 12.61 -3.42
C MET A 806 -7.90 12.83 -4.91
N GLY A 807 -6.70 12.44 -5.37
CA GLY A 807 -6.32 12.41 -6.78
C GLY A 807 -6.42 10.98 -7.34
N GLY A 808 -5.35 10.21 -7.20
CA GLY A 808 -5.23 8.85 -7.77
C GLY A 808 -6.29 7.84 -7.32
N LEU A 809 -6.91 8.06 -6.16
CA LEU A 809 -8.03 7.24 -5.69
C LEU A 809 -9.31 7.44 -6.53
N LEU A 810 -9.52 8.65 -7.08
CA LEU A 810 -10.66 9.00 -7.93
C LEU A 810 -10.31 8.99 -9.43
N ALA A 811 -9.03 9.08 -9.79
CA ALA A 811 -8.58 8.88 -11.17
C ALA A 811 -8.96 7.47 -11.66
N GLY A 812 -9.30 7.35 -12.95
CA GLY A 812 -9.77 6.10 -13.54
C GLY A 812 -11.25 5.79 -13.30
N THR A 813 -12.00 6.66 -12.62
CA THR A 813 -13.46 6.56 -12.55
C THR A 813 -14.13 7.05 -13.85
N GLU A 814 -15.39 6.70 -14.05
CA GLU A 814 -16.16 7.12 -15.22
C GLU A 814 -16.26 8.64 -15.33
N GLU A 815 -16.51 9.32 -14.21
CA GLU A 815 -16.66 10.78 -14.14
C GLU A 815 -15.34 11.56 -14.21
N ALA A 816 -14.20 10.90 -14.00
CA ALA A 816 -12.89 11.52 -14.21
C ALA A 816 -12.67 11.79 -15.72
N PRO A 817 -12.08 12.93 -16.10
CA PRO A 817 -11.85 13.29 -17.49
C PRO A 817 -10.87 12.35 -18.20
N GLY A 818 -10.94 12.33 -19.53
CA GLY A 818 -10.12 11.49 -20.40
C GLY A 818 -10.78 10.18 -20.82
N GLU A 819 -10.21 9.58 -21.87
CA GLU A 819 -10.71 8.34 -22.47
C GLU A 819 -10.06 7.11 -21.87
N TYR A 820 -10.82 6.01 -21.83
CA TYR A 820 -10.28 4.72 -21.46
C TYR A 820 -9.44 4.14 -22.60
N PHE A 821 -8.32 3.52 -22.25
CA PHE A 821 -7.53 2.69 -23.16
C PHE A 821 -7.12 1.39 -22.49
N TYR A 822 -6.58 0.45 -23.27
CA TYR A 822 -6.08 -0.81 -22.76
C TYR A 822 -4.56 -0.80 -22.72
N HIS A 823 -4.00 -1.11 -21.55
CA HIS A 823 -2.56 -1.30 -21.34
C HIS A 823 -2.36 -2.63 -20.62
N GLU A 824 -1.53 -3.50 -21.18
CA GLU A 824 -1.28 -4.86 -20.65
C GLU A 824 -2.56 -5.68 -20.34
N GLY A 825 -3.60 -5.52 -21.18
CA GLY A 825 -4.88 -6.22 -21.01
C GLY A 825 -5.77 -5.68 -19.89
N LYS A 826 -5.38 -4.57 -19.23
CA LYS A 826 -6.20 -3.87 -18.24
C LYS A 826 -6.80 -2.61 -18.86
N ARG A 827 -8.04 -2.31 -18.50
CA ARG A 827 -8.69 -1.05 -18.84
C ARG A 827 -8.21 0.04 -17.87
N VAL A 828 -7.66 1.11 -18.40
CA VAL A 828 -6.98 2.18 -17.66
C VAL A 828 -7.37 3.57 -18.20
N LYS A 829 -7.16 4.62 -17.40
CA LYS A 829 -7.14 6.02 -17.83
C LYS A 829 -5.78 6.64 -17.51
N ALA A 830 -5.38 7.65 -18.29
CA ALA A 830 -4.18 8.42 -18.01
C ALA A 830 -4.35 9.23 -16.70
N TYR A 831 -3.28 9.31 -15.92
CA TYR A 831 -3.21 10.06 -14.67
C TYR A 831 -1.86 10.75 -14.57
N ARG A 832 -1.86 12.08 -14.45
CA ARG A 832 -0.63 12.87 -14.50
C ARG A 832 -0.65 14.06 -13.55
N GLY A 833 0.55 14.45 -13.14
CA GLY A 833 0.74 15.52 -12.17
C GLY A 833 0.82 16.85 -12.87
N MET A 834 0.28 17.91 -12.25
CA MET A 834 0.38 19.25 -12.83
C MET A 834 1.84 19.73 -12.99
N GLY A 835 2.80 19.10 -12.30
CA GLY A 835 4.24 19.34 -12.47
C GLY A 835 4.93 18.42 -13.46
N SER A 836 4.20 17.59 -14.22
CA SER A 836 4.76 16.74 -15.28
C SER A 836 4.97 17.51 -16.57
N LEU A 837 5.93 17.08 -17.39
CA LEU A 837 6.23 17.74 -18.67
C LEU A 837 4.99 17.77 -19.58
N GLU A 838 4.25 16.65 -19.64
CA GLU A 838 3.04 16.56 -20.46
C GLU A 838 1.95 17.56 -20.05
N ALA A 839 1.73 17.75 -18.75
CA ALA A 839 0.77 18.74 -18.26
C ALA A 839 1.25 20.17 -18.59
N MET A 840 2.56 20.42 -18.54
CA MET A 840 3.19 21.71 -18.82
C MET A 840 3.33 22.02 -20.32
N GLU A 841 3.22 21.02 -21.17
CA GLU A 841 3.25 21.17 -22.64
C GLU A 841 1.84 21.18 -23.24
N GLN A 842 0.82 20.80 -22.47
CA GLN A 842 -0.58 20.84 -22.90
C GLN A 842 -0.99 22.25 -23.33
N GLY A 843 -1.38 22.41 -24.59
CA GLY A 843 -1.77 23.69 -25.18
C GLY A 843 -0.68 24.34 -26.05
N GLN A 844 0.54 23.81 -26.06
CA GLN A 844 1.50 24.13 -27.13
C GLN A 844 1.05 23.39 -28.39
N ALA A 845 0.67 24.13 -29.44
CA ALA A 845 0.26 23.53 -30.71
C ALA A 845 1.27 22.46 -31.14
N ALA A 846 0.78 21.24 -31.40
CA ALA A 846 1.57 20.14 -31.90
C ALA A 846 2.42 20.65 -33.06
N LYS A 847 3.76 20.62 -32.92
CA LYS A 847 4.66 20.81 -34.05
C LYS A 847 4.39 19.67 -35.01
N THR A 848 3.50 19.89 -35.98
CA THR A 848 3.39 19.04 -37.16
C THR A 848 4.78 18.94 -37.75
N ALA A 849 5.34 17.73 -37.75
CA ALA A 849 6.57 17.39 -38.43
C ALA A 849 6.34 17.50 -39.95
N GLY A 850 6.28 18.73 -40.46
CA GLY A 850 6.32 19.04 -41.87
C GLY A 850 7.77 19.07 -42.35
N LYS A 851 8.04 18.38 -43.46
CA LYS A 851 9.32 18.39 -44.20
C LYS A 851 9.92 19.81 -44.31
N PRO A 852 11.26 19.97 -44.32
CA PRO A 852 11.89 21.27 -44.35
C PRO A 852 11.60 21.97 -45.69
N GLY A 853 10.63 22.89 -45.67
CA GLY A 853 10.30 23.80 -46.76
C GLY A 853 11.15 25.06 -46.68
N LYS A 854 11.64 25.49 -47.83
CA LYS A 854 12.61 26.57 -48.06
C LYS A 854 11.94 27.97 -47.97
N TYR A 855 11.46 28.38 -46.79
CA TYR A 855 10.98 29.76 -46.55
C TYR A 855 11.35 30.25 -45.14
N PRO A 856 11.60 31.57 -44.95
CA PRO A 856 12.09 32.11 -43.69
C PRO A 856 11.06 31.99 -42.58
N ALA A 857 11.54 31.70 -41.37
CA ALA A 857 10.74 31.43 -40.18
C ALA A 857 9.76 32.57 -39.85
N PRO A 858 8.52 32.26 -39.41
CA PRO A 858 7.61 33.28 -38.90
C PRO A 858 8.14 33.82 -37.55
N LYS A 859 7.92 35.11 -37.33
CA LYS A 859 8.25 35.83 -36.08
C LYS A 859 7.73 35.07 -34.86
N LYS A 860 8.55 34.99 -33.80
CA LYS A 860 8.22 34.45 -32.48
C LYS A 860 6.85 34.94 -32.01
N THR A 861 5.82 34.11 -32.16
CA THR A 861 4.57 34.24 -31.42
C THR A 861 4.89 33.95 -29.97
N THR A 862 4.53 34.88 -29.08
CA THR A 862 4.58 34.74 -27.63
C THR A 862 3.94 33.41 -27.24
N THR A 863 4.73 32.46 -26.76
CA THR A 863 4.24 31.18 -26.22
C THR A 863 3.37 31.50 -25.01
N VAL A 864 2.06 31.31 -25.13
CA VAL A 864 1.14 31.39 -23.99
C VAL A 864 1.53 30.28 -23.03
N GLU A 865 2.11 30.64 -21.88
CA GLU A 865 2.46 29.68 -20.84
C GLU A 865 1.17 29.17 -20.17
N ASN A 866 1.04 27.86 -20.05
CA ASN A 866 -0.12 27.24 -19.41
C ASN A 866 0.01 27.29 -17.88
N ALA A 867 -1.11 27.08 -17.19
CA ALA A 867 -1.22 27.11 -15.73
C ALA A 867 -0.24 26.17 -15.00
N ALA A 868 0.00 24.99 -15.57
CA ALA A 868 0.98 24.05 -15.07
C ALA A 868 2.40 24.65 -15.08
N THR A 869 2.79 25.30 -16.18
CA THR A 869 4.10 25.96 -16.31
C THR A 869 4.26 27.11 -15.32
N SER A 870 3.25 27.99 -15.19
CA SER A 870 3.31 29.18 -14.32
C SER A 870 3.36 28.84 -12.83
N ARG A 871 2.83 27.66 -12.44
CA ARG A 871 2.88 27.14 -11.07
C ARG A 871 4.27 26.66 -10.65
N TYR A 872 5.01 25.99 -11.55
CA TYR A 872 6.26 25.29 -11.20
C TYR A 872 7.54 26.03 -11.63
N PHE A 873 7.46 27.05 -12.47
CA PHE A 873 8.64 27.80 -12.95
C PHE A 873 8.53 29.30 -12.75
N SER A 874 9.68 29.94 -12.54
CA SER A 874 9.84 31.39 -12.61
C SER A 874 9.84 31.84 -14.07
N GLU A 875 9.15 32.94 -14.35
CA GLU A 875 9.22 33.65 -15.62
C GLU A 875 10.70 33.87 -15.98
N SER A 876 11.16 33.32 -17.11
CA SER A 876 12.54 33.35 -17.69
C SER A 876 13.42 32.08 -17.61
N SER A 877 13.02 31.00 -16.93
CA SER A 877 13.87 29.79 -16.92
C SER A 877 13.83 29.04 -18.26
N ALA A 878 14.97 28.98 -18.96
CA ALA A 878 15.11 28.26 -20.24
C ALA A 878 14.98 26.73 -20.12
N VAL A 879 15.12 26.18 -18.90
CA VAL A 879 15.09 24.74 -18.64
C VAL A 879 13.94 24.42 -17.68
N LYS A 880 13.05 23.52 -18.09
CA LYS A 880 11.93 23.02 -17.27
C LYS A 880 12.38 21.79 -16.47
N VAL A 881 12.33 21.88 -15.14
CA VAL A 881 12.55 20.77 -14.18
C VAL A 881 11.22 20.19 -13.71
N ALA A 882 10.89 18.97 -14.14
CA ALA A 882 9.64 18.32 -13.77
C ALA A 882 9.58 18.00 -12.26
N GLN A 883 8.42 18.22 -11.64
CA GLN A 883 8.13 17.89 -10.24
C GLN A 883 7.00 16.86 -10.09
N GLY A 884 6.47 16.36 -11.21
CA GLY A 884 5.50 15.29 -11.26
C GLY A 884 5.76 14.36 -12.45
N VAL A 885 5.10 13.20 -12.43
CA VAL A 885 5.16 12.20 -13.50
C VAL A 885 3.80 12.03 -14.17
N SER A 886 3.80 11.38 -15.33
CA SER A 886 2.61 10.88 -16.02
C SER A 886 2.61 9.36 -15.96
N GLY A 887 1.43 8.77 -15.78
CA GLY A 887 1.21 7.32 -15.79
C GLY A 887 -0.24 7.01 -16.08
N ASP A 888 -0.68 5.80 -15.75
CA ASP A 888 -2.04 5.32 -15.93
C ASP A 888 -2.59 4.65 -14.66
N VAL A 889 -3.91 4.66 -14.53
CA VAL A 889 -4.63 4.12 -13.38
C VAL A 889 -5.77 3.24 -13.87
N GLN A 890 -5.91 2.07 -13.25
CA GLN A 890 -6.96 1.11 -13.58
C GLN A 890 -8.37 1.69 -13.38
N ASP A 891 -9.29 1.26 -14.24
CA ASP A 891 -10.71 1.56 -14.14
C ASP A 891 -11.27 1.19 -12.76
N LYS A 892 -12.01 2.12 -12.16
CA LYS A 892 -12.67 1.94 -10.85
C LYS A 892 -14.20 2.01 -10.92
N GLY A 893 -14.78 2.11 -12.12
CA GLY A 893 -16.21 2.33 -12.33
C GLY A 893 -16.66 3.73 -11.92
N SER A 894 -17.97 3.91 -11.72
CA SER A 894 -18.54 5.21 -11.36
C SER A 894 -18.26 5.62 -9.91
N VAL A 895 -17.93 6.90 -9.73
CA VAL A 895 -17.76 7.53 -8.41
C VAL A 895 -19.05 7.48 -7.58
N LYS A 896 -20.22 7.32 -8.22
CA LYS A 896 -21.53 7.19 -7.57
C LYS A 896 -21.71 5.91 -6.78
N ALA A 897 -21.00 4.84 -7.13
CA ALA A 897 -20.93 3.63 -6.31
C ALA A 897 -19.75 3.69 -5.33
N PHE A 898 -18.63 4.28 -5.76
CA PHE A 898 -17.39 4.26 -4.99
C PHE A 898 -17.37 5.20 -3.79
N LEU A 899 -17.91 6.42 -3.89
CA LEU A 899 -17.97 7.33 -2.74
C LEU A 899 -18.88 6.85 -1.61
N PRO A 900 -20.09 6.29 -1.86
CA PRO A 900 -20.87 5.67 -0.81
C PRO A 900 -20.12 4.54 -0.10
N TYR A 901 -19.33 3.73 -0.82
CA TYR A 901 -18.46 2.73 -0.22
C TYR A 901 -17.42 3.35 0.72
N LEU A 902 -16.74 4.42 0.29
CA LEU A 902 -15.79 5.13 1.16
C LEU A 902 -16.48 5.76 2.37
N HIS A 903 -17.67 6.33 2.19
CA HIS A 903 -18.46 6.94 3.27
C HIS A 903 -18.83 5.91 4.34
N VAL A 904 -19.40 4.77 3.92
CA VAL A 904 -19.76 3.66 4.82
C VAL A 904 -18.51 3.10 5.51
N GLY A 905 -17.38 3.00 4.81
CA GLY A 905 -16.11 2.60 5.41
C GLY A 905 -15.64 3.53 6.53
N VAL A 906 -15.78 4.85 6.34
CA VAL A 906 -15.49 5.86 7.39
C VAL A 906 -16.45 5.71 8.57
N GLN A 907 -17.74 5.49 8.31
CA GLN A 907 -18.75 5.27 9.36
C GLN A 907 -18.41 4.04 10.21
N HIS A 908 -18.07 2.91 9.59
CA HIS A 908 -17.62 1.71 10.31
C HIS A 908 -16.34 1.96 11.12
N SER A 909 -15.37 2.67 10.54
CA SER A 909 -14.13 2.97 11.27
C SER A 909 -14.39 3.82 12.52
N LEU A 910 -15.28 4.82 12.43
CA LEU A 910 -15.69 5.63 13.58
C LEU A 910 -16.48 4.82 14.61
N GLN A 911 -17.33 3.89 14.15
CA GLN A 911 -18.02 2.94 15.01
C GLN A 911 -17.03 2.09 15.80
N ASP A 912 -16.02 1.51 15.17
CA ASP A 912 -15.01 0.66 15.81
C ASP A 912 -14.18 1.44 16.85
N ILE A 913 -13.93 2.72 16.60
CA ILE A 913 -13.30 3.64 17.57
C ILE A 913 -14.29 4.00 18.71
N GLY A 914 -15.59 3.80 18.52
CA GLY A 914 -16.64 4.08 19.49
C GLY A 914 -17.13 5.53 19.48
N LEU A 915 -17.05 6.22 18.35
CA LEU A 915 -17.42 7.64 18.21
C LEU A 915 -18.50 7.86 17.14
N ARG A 916 -19.48 8.72 17.45
CA ARG A 916 -20.68 8.94 16.62
C ARG A 916 -20.49 10.05 15.59
N SER A 917 -19.38 10.80 15.64
CA SER A 917 -19.11 11.83 14.64
C SER A 917 -17.63 12.17 14.48
N ILE A 918 -17.28 12.84 13.37
CA ILE A 918 -15.93 13.42 13.19
C ILE A 918 -15.64 14.48 14.26
N SER A 919 -16.65 15.21 14.74
CA SER A 919 -16.48 16.18 15.81
C SER A 919 -16.10 15.49 17.13
N GLU A 920 -16.74 14.37 17.45
CA GLU A 920 -16.37 13.54 18.60
C GLU A 920 -14.97 12.92 18.43
N LEU A 921 -14.60 12.49 17.22
CA LEU A 921 -13.24 12.04 16.91
C LEU A 921 -12.20 13.09 17.27
N ARG A 922 -12.35 14.33 16.78
CA ARG A 922 -11.40 15.40 17.08
C ARG A 922 -11.33 15.74 18.56
N LYS A 923 -12.49 15.79 19.23
CA LYS A 923 -12.56 16.03 20.66
C LYS A 923 -11.85 14.93 21.44
N GLY A 924 -12.16 13.67 21.15
CA GLY A 924 -11.57 12.52 21.84
C GLY A 924 -10.07 12.35 21.57
N VAL A 925 -9.59 12.73 20.38
CA VAL A 925 -8.16 12.81 20.10
C VAL A 925 -7.48 13.92 20.93
N GLY A 926 -8.08 15.11 20.99
CA GLY A 926 -7.55 16.22 21.79
C GLY A 926 -7.56 15.96 23.30
N GLU A 927 -8.55 15.24 23.81
CA GLU A 927 -8.65 14.81 25.22
C GLU A 927 -7.80 13.58 25.53
N GLY A 928 -7.18 12.95 24.53
CA GLY A 928 -6.38 11.74 24.69
C GLY A 928 -7.20 10.48 25.01
N THR A 929 -8.53 10.51 24.82
CA THR A 929 -9.39 9.34 25.00
C THR A 929 -9.28 8.37 23.84
N VAL A 930 -9.07 8.88 22.62
CA VAL A 930 -8.70 8.09 21.45
C VAL A 930 -7.21 7.78 21.52
N ARG A 931 -6.87 6.51 21.36
CA ARG A 931 -5.51 5.98 21.54
C ARG A 931 -4.97 5.48 20.21
N PHE A 932 -3.65 5.52 20.08
CA PHE A 932 -2.94 5.17 18.85
C PHE A 932 -1.82 4.19 19.15
N GLU A 933 -1.34 3.49 18.13
CA GLU A 933 -0.22 2.57 18.25
C GLU A 933 0.73 2.71 17.06
N LEU A 934 2.05 2.68 17.29
CA LEU A 934 3.02 2.70 16.21
C LEU A 934 3.09 1.33 15.51
N ARG A 935 3.31 1.36 14.20
CA ARG A 935 3.50 0.17 13.39
C ARG A 935 4.94 0.11 12.89
N THR A 936 5.65 -0.90 13.36
CA THR A 936 6.92 -1.30 12.75
C THR A 936 6.68 -1.80 11.32
N ALA A 937 7.73 -1.89 10.49
CA ALA A 937 7.62 -2.46 9.15
C ALA A 937 7.02 -3.87 9.16
N SER A 938 7.34 -4.70 10.16
CA SER A 938 6.75 -6.03 10.34
C SER A 938 5.25 -5.96 10.64
N ALA A 939 4.81 -5.08 11.54
CA ALA A 939 3.39 -4.86 11.83
C ALA A 939 2.63 -4.28 10.62
N GLN A 940 3.33 -3.58 9.71
CA GLN A 940 2.75 -3.14 8.46
C GLN A 940 2.45 -4.29 7.51
N VAL A 941 3.38 -5.25 7.38
CA VAL A 941 3.20 -6.48 6.60
C VAL A 941 2.11 -7.36 7.20
N GLU A 942 2.10 -7.54 8.52
CA GLU A 942 1.06 -8.30 9.24
C GLU A 942 -0.34 -7.68 9.09
N GLY A 943 -0.47 -6.35 9.18
CA GLY A 943 -1.79 -5.74 8.97
C GLY A 943 -2.21 -5.66 7.49
N GLY A 944 -1.34 -6.05 6.55
CA GLY A 944 -1.68 -6.22 5.14
C GLY A 944 -2.21 -7.62 4.83
N VAL A 945 -2.41 -7.94 3.56
CA VAL A 945 -2.69 -9.33 3.16
C VAL A 945 -1.37 -10.10 3.12
N HIS A 946 -1.28 -11.18 3.90
CA HIS A 946 -0.11 -12.06 3.94
C HIS A 946 -0.56 -13.53 4.06
N GLY A 947 0.36 -14.48 3.77
CA GLY A 947 0.11 -15.92 3.95
C GLY A 947 -0.83 -16.58 2.93
N LEU A 948 -1.05 -15.96 1.77
CA LEU A 948 -1.93 -16.49 0.71
C LEU A 948 -1.15 -16.76 -0.59
N ASN A 949 -1.56 -17.80 -1.34
CA ASN A 949 -1.00 -18.11 -2.66
C ASN A 949 -1.44 -17.12 -3.76
N SER A 950 -2.69 -16.67 -3.71
CA SER A 950 -3.23 -15.61 -4.55
C SER A 950 -4.43 -14.95 -3.87
N LEU A 951 -4.70 -13.70 -4.22
CA LEU A 951 -5.84 -12.93 -3.72
C LEU A 951 -6.59 -12.30 -4.90
N TYR A 952 -7.91 -12.27 -4.79
CA TYR A 952 -8.77 -11.44 -5.62
C TYR A 952 -9.34 -10.32 -4.76
N THR A 953 -8.92 -9.08 -5.01
CA THR A 953 -9.65 -7.90 -4.52
C THR A 953 -10.88 -7.72 -5.37
N LEU A 954 -12.06 -8.01 -4.81
CA LEU A 954 -13.34 -7.68 -5.43
C LEU A 954 -13.41 -6.15 -5.58
N ALA A 955 -13.33 -5.66 -6.82
CA ALA A 955 -13.72 -4.30 -7.13
C ALA A 955 -15.20 -4.13 -6.76
N VAL A 956 -15.53 -3.02 -6.10
CA VAL A 956 -16.88 -2.69 -5.59
C VAL A 956 -17.93 -2.99 -6.67
N LEU A 957 -18.67 -4.08 -6.50
CA LEU A 957 -19.84 -4.38 -7.32
C LEU A 957 -20.93 -3.37 -6.91
N ALA A 958 -21.43 -2.61 -7.88
CA ALA A 958 -22.51 -1.66 -7.67
C ALA A 958 -23.71 -2.34 -6.98
N PRO A 959 -24.39 -1.68 -6.02
CA PRO A 959 -25.61 -2.23 -5.47
C PRO A 959 -26.68 -2.31 -6.56
N LEU A 960 -27.26 -3.50 -6.75
CA LEU A 960 -28.49 -3.64 -7.53
C LEU A 960 -29.58 -2.77 -6.88
N PRO A 961 -30.36 -1.99 -7.65
CA PRO A 961 -31.35 -1.09 -7.08
C PRO A 961 -32.41 -1.85 -6.28
N ASN A 962 -32.67 -1.36 -5.07
CA ASN A 962 -33.73 -1.82 -4.17
C ASN A 962 -35.12 -1.60 -4.79
N SER A 963 -35.58 -2.52 -5.64
CA SER A 963 -36.99 -2.72 -5.95
C SER A 963 -37.18 -3.89 -6.92
N ILE A 964 -37.10 -5.14 -6.47
CA ILE A 964 -37.88 -6.30 -6.96
C ILE A 964 -37.78 -7.38 -5.87
N PRO A 965 -38.88 -7.89 -5.29
CA PRO A 965 -38.83 -9.12 -4.51
C PRO A 965 -38.58 -10.27 -5.50
N VAL A 966 -37.33 -10.72 -5.64
CA VAL A 966 -37.03 -11.86 -6.50
C VAL A 966 -37.46 -13.14 -5.77
N SER A 967 -38.72 -13.54 -6.00
CA SER A 967 -39.12 -14.93 -5.83
C SER A 967 -38.38 -15.76 -6.89
N ILE A 968 -37.73 -16.84 -6.45
CA ILE A 968 -36.84 -17.72 -7.25
C ILE A 968 -37.55 -18.41 -8.44
N HIS A 969 -38.85 -18.18 -8.66
CA HIS A 969 -39.60 -18.86 -9.71
C HIS A 969 -39.69 -18.18 -11.09
N THR A 970 -39.09 -17.00 -11.31
CA THR A 970 -39.33 -16.21 -12.54
C THR A 970 -38.09 -15.83 -13.38
N ALA A 971 -36.94 -16.47 -13.17
CA ALA A 971 -35.71 -16.19 -13.93
C ALA A 971 -35.46 -17.15 -15.12
N VAL A 972 -36.50 -17.83 -15.63
CA VAL A 972 -36.36 -18.83 -16.73
C VAL A 972 -36.87 -18.31 -18.08
N PHE A 973 -37.48 -17.13 -18.16
CA PHE A 973 -38.02 -16.59 -19.43
C PHE A 973 -37.53 -15.17 -19.74
N SER A 974 -36.23 -14.97 -19.98
CA SER A 974 -35.76 -13.81 -20.78
C SER A 974 -34.32 -13.94 -21.33
N TRP A 975 -33.83 -15.15 -21.61
CA TRP A 975 -32.43 -15.40 -22.02
C TRP A 975 -32.27 -15.77 -23.51
N GLU A 976 -33.06 -15.14 -24.40
CA GLU A 976 -32.93 -15.35 -25.87
C GLU A 976 -32.38 -14.14 -26.64
N SER A 977 -32.07 -13.00 -25.99
CA SER A 977 -31.66 -11.78 -26.69
C SER A 977 -30.15 -11.50 -26.74
N TRP A 978 -29.30 -12.39 -26.21
CA TRP A 978 -27.84 -12.20 -26.23
C TRP A 978 -27.16 -13.43 -26.83
N GLY A 979 -26.88 -13.37 -28.13
CA GLY A 979 -26.25 -14.45 -28.91
C GLY A 979 -24.83 -14.79 -28.45
N LEU A 980 -24.71 -15.64 -27.43
CA LEU A 980 -23.46 -16.19 -26.93
C LEU A 980 -23.46 -17.72 -27.09
N GLN A 981 -22.39 -18.26 -27.68
CA GLN A 981 -22.23 -19.69 -27.96
C GLN A 981 -22.24 -20.55 -26.68
N ARG A 982 -22.84 -21.75 -26.79
CA ARG A 982 -23.15 -22.72 -25.72
C ARG A 982 -21.96 -23.26 -24.88
N THR A 983 -20.72 -22.89 -25.15
CA THR A 983 -19.52 -23.44 -24.48
C THR A 983 -19.13 -22.73 -23.18
N ASN A 984 -19.70 -21.56 -22.86
CA ASN A 984 -19.37 -20.81 -21.64
C ASN A 984 -20.37 -20.94 -20.48
N VAL A 985 -21.48 -21.65 -20.67
CA VAL A 985 -22.56 -21.76 -19.67
C VAL A 985 -22.16 -22.66 -18.49
N SER A 986 -21.35 -23.68 -18.71
CA SER A 986 -20.86 -24.60 -17.67
C SER A 986 -19.80 -23.97 -16.75
N LYS A 987 -19.04 -22.98 -17.21
CA LYS A 987 -18.07 -22.25 -16.37
C LYS A 987 -18.75 -21.21 -15.48
N LEU A 988 -19.85 -20.60 -15.92
CA LEU A 988 -20.60 -19.64 -15.11
C LEU A 988 -21.45 -20.30 -14.01
N LEU A 989 -22.02 -21.48 -14.28
CA LEU A 989 -22.77 -22.24 -13.28
C LEU A 989 -21.89 -22.74 -12.13
N ALA A 990 -20.61 -23.02 -12.39
CA ALA A 990 -19.65 -23.35 -11.34
C ALA A 990 -19.34 -22.15 -10.41
N TYR A 991 -19.45 -20.91 -10.92
CA TYR A 991 -19.23 -19.69 -10.14
C TYR A 991 -20.41 -19.33 -9.23
N ALA A 992 -21.64 -19.69 -9.62
CA ALA A 992 -22.84 -19.41 -8.83
C ALA A 992 -23.10 -20.43 -7.69
N LEU A 993 -22.42 -21.59 -7.72
CA LEU A 993 -22.58 -22.66 -6.73
C LEU A 993 -21.53 -22.65 -5.61
N VAL A 994 -20.54 -21.75 -5.69
CA VAL A 994 -19.49 -21.54 -4.66
C VAL A 994 -19.76 -20.29 -3.79
N ILE A 995 -20.72 -19.44 -4.18
CA ILE A 995 -21.27 -18.34 -3.35
C ILE A 995 -22.49 -18.89 -2.60
#